data_AF-A0A8J2XT83-F1
#
_entry.id   AF-A0A8J2XT83-F1
#
_cell.length_a   1.000
_cell.length_b   1.000
_cell.length_c   1.000
_cell.angle_alpha   90.00
_cell.angle_beta   90.00
_cell.angle_gamma   90.00
#
_symmetry.space_group_name_H-M   'P 1'
#
loop_
_entity.id
_entity.type
_entity.pdbx_description
1 polymer ?
#
loop_
_entity_poly.entity_id
_entity_poly.type
_entity_poly.pdbx_seq_one_letter_code
_entity_poly.pdbx_strand_id
1 'polypeptide(L)'
;MKSRPNILITCLLGLLTQCSFAQPICGFDGAHAQLMKENPQYLRNVQEGEASLRTYIQQHPELMIRRNSRKIVTGGRGAYTLSSPYQIPVVVHVIHTGGDVGTIYNPSDAQILGALSYLNQVYNGTWPGTVTTGYGAGNLGIQFVLAQRDPTCNPTNGINRVDGSGVAGYVAGGVNRNTTNGAPEINIKNLSRWDNTQYYNIWIVNKIDGNDGTRGQFIAGYAYFPGAPSTLDGIVMLATQMVAGQKTLPHEIGHAFNLYHPFQGSTDASLCPASTGNCAADGDQICDTDPISENINSATGVVDFTCRTGTNPCSGNPYTIATESNYMNYTNCYTLFTPGQSARMQASVISVNRASLTTSLGGTPPDASCTPKIDFQLQGDRQTEATAATTGCRSYKDYSYNMVIGVAPSANATATLAVNAGGTATQGIDFDITTNGSFTSPSQQLTFAAGSTSSQPFTVRIYNDASVKGTRSATLSYTLNNGGGNAVVGDGRPNFVLTIDNNNKAPYGPTTDTAAIGSDQGTLQSPFMAANAQNKTQVLYYASELTAQGVKAGNIVGLSMLIDKNSGSSFVYQGLTIKMGLTTATAAYNGAPLNDAAFTTVYSSNYTTTNGYNWFTFSTPFTWDGTSNIAVEICYSGSTTDNSDYVEGYVDGSGNTNFIFSPVSCSAAFGGLSGYTGGVKPLIKFAYPDPGTLVQTVVNSSQSQWLGPNQDIYFYDQTNGELMARIQNLSSFDYGCTQVVIDRAGASTTQFWNNTPANYLMNKTFHVIPTTNNPSGSYNITLYYTQAEVQGWQTATGQSITSIQLVKTPNPISLVTPSNPNAAGTVTIVTPTITSLGTNTGLTYNFTNGFSGFGAGVPSLSVLPVTLLQFNGRLVNGNAVLTWSTATEQNSAGFEVDRSADGTHFSKIGYVPAAGNSSTQKDYTFTDPSITGDSIYYQLKEIDLDGKGTYSNIVLLRDPYATPAITILPNPFTTGLDILFSHVQPGPVEIRLLDITGRELLRQSGVQSDGSRLHLDLSGSRLASGVYLLQVNSTTGTHIQRVIKK
;
A
#
# COMPACT_ATOMS: atom_id res chain seq x y z
N MET A 1 6.46 55.18 63.64
CA MET A 1 4.99 55.32 63.61
C MET A 1 4.64 56.67 63.00
N LYS A 2 4.01 56.77 61.84
CA LYS A 2 3.99 55.85 60.69
C LYS A 2 3.89 56.76 59.45
N SER A 3 5.08 57.03 58.91
CA SER A 3 5.42 58.05 57.91
C SER A 3 5.00 57.65 56.50
N ARG A 4 4.37 58.56 55.77
CA ARG A 4 4.44 58.59 54.31
C ARG A 4 5.66 59.44 53.92
N PRO A 5 6.54 58.96 53.02
CA PRO A 5 7.35 59.86 52.24
C PRO A 5 7.10 59.68 50.73
N ASN A 6 6.80 60.80 50.08
CA ASN A 6 7.15 61.01 48.68
C ASN A 6 8.69 61.07 48.59
N ILE A 7 9.28 60.33 47.64
CA ILE A 7 10.66 60.58 47.20
C ILE A 7 10.64 60.70 45.68
N LEU A 8 10.94 61.92 45.21
CA LEU A 8 11.44 62.23 43.87
C LEU A 8 12.70 61.39 43.59
N ILE A 9 12.80 60.80 42.41
CA ILE A 9 14.10 60.35 41.87
C ILE A 9 14.39 61.16 40.60
N THR A 10 15.39 62.02 40.76
CA THR A 10 16.12 62.78 39.74
C THR A 10 16.91 61.82 38.83
N CYS A 11 17.00 62.17 37.54
CA CYS A 11 17.75 61.47 36.50
C CYS A 11 19.18 61.08 36.89
N LEU A 12 19.55 59.83 36.63
CA LEU A 12 20.94 59.44 36.33
C LEU A 12 20.94 58.61 35.03
N LEU A 13 21.50 59.19 33.97
CA LEU A 13 21.84 58.51 32.73
C LEU A 13 22.95 57.48 33.03
N GLY A 14 22.73 56.21 32.73
CA GLY A 14 23.76 55.17 32.77
C GLY A 14 23.20 53.76 32.59
N LEU A 15 23.24 53.26 31.36
CA LEU A 15 23.08 51.85 30.95
C LEU A 15 21.97 51.04 31.66
N LEU A 16 20.73 51.19 31.20
CA LEU A 16 19.65 50.21 31.45
C LEU A 16 19.62 49.19 30.31
N THR A 17 20.16 48.00 30.54
CA THR A 17 19.70 46.79 29.84
C THR A 17 18.20 46.65 30.11
N GLN A 18 17.38 46.81 29.07
CA GLN A 18 15.94 46.60 29.13
C GLN A 18 15.66 45.18 29.64
N CYS A 19 15.08 45.04 30.84
CA CYS A 19 14.43 43.80 31.23
C CYS A 19 13.13 43.68 30.45
N SER A 20 13.12 42.91 29.36
CA SER A 20 11.91 42.60 28.60
C SER A 20 11.00 41.70 29.43
N PHE A 21 9.77 42.17 29.71
CA PHE A 21 8.74 41.40 30.41
C PHE A 21 8.28 40.18 29.57
N ALA A 22 7.65 39.20 30.23
CA ALA A 22 7.06 38.02 29.59
C ALA A 22 5.86 38.41 28.69
N GLN A 23 5.86 37.94 27.44
CA GLN A 23 4.87 38.25 26.40
C GLN A 23 4.29 36.95 25.81
N PRO A 24 3.17 36.45 26.33
CA PRO A 24 2.61 35.14 25.96
C PRO A 24 1.80 35.20 24.65
N ILE A 25 2.26 34.51 23.60
CA ILE A 25 1.50 34.28 22.36
C ILE A 25 0.96 32.83 22.30
N CYS A 26 0.00 32.56 21.43
CA CYS A 26 -0.56 31.23 21.19
C CYS A 26 0.08 30.57 19.95
N GLY A 27 0.24 29.25 19.98
CA GLY A 27 0.77 28.45 18.86
C GLY A 27 -0.31 27.83 17.97
N PHE A 28 -1.59 28.14 18.21
CA PHE A 28 -2.76 27.54 17.56
C PHE A 28 -2.78 27.72 16.04
N ASP A 29 -2.65 28.97 15.55
CA ASP A 29 -2.87 29.27 14.12
C ASP A 29 -1.94 28.48 13.21
N GLY A 30 -0.65 28.42 13.56
CA GLY A 30 0.31 27.60 12.85
C GLY A 30 0.00 26.09 12.92
N ALA A 31 -0.58 25.61 14.03
CA ALA A 31 -0.78 24.18 14.28
C ALA A 31 -1.98 23.71 13.46
N HIS A 32 -3.02 24.53 13.49
CA HIS A 32 -4.22 24.37 12.71
C HIS A 32 -3.90 24.46 11.20
N ALA A 33 -3.20 25.50 10.75
CA ALA A 33 -2.85 25.67 9.34
C ALA A 33 -1.96 24.53 8.80
N GLN A 34 -0.98 24.09 9.59
CA GLN A 34 -0.13 22.96 9.21
C GLN A 34 -0.95 21.67 9.06
N LEU A 35 -1.79 21.33 10.04
CA LEU A 35 -2.64 20.14 9.94
C LEU A 35 -3.66 20.22 8.80
N MET A 36 -4.25 21.39 8.53
CA MET A 36 -5.17 21.59 7.40
C MET A 36 -4.48 21.32 6.06
N LYS A 37 -3.18 21.59 5.95
CA LYS A 37 -2.36 21.34 4.76
C LYS A 37 -1.89 19.90 4.64
N GLU A 38 -1.46 19.30 5.74
CA GLU A 38 -0.77 17.99 5.74
C GLU A 38 -1.71 16.80 5.92
N ASN A 39 -2.91 16.99 6.50
CA ASN A 39 -3.83 15.91 6.83
C ASN A 39 -5.21 16.08 6.16
N PRO A 40 -5.47 15.37 5.04
CA PRO A 40 -6.74 15.45 4.34
C PRO A 40 -7.96 15.00 5.16
N GLN A 41 -7.79 14.11 6.14
CA GLN A 41 -8.88 13.69 7.03
C GLN A 41 -9.22 14.80 8.02
N TYR A 42 -8.21 15.48 8.58
CA TYR A 42 -8.43 16.63 9.46
C TYR A 42 -9.16 17.76 8.73
N LEU A 43 -8.72 18.08 7.50
CA LEU A 43 -9.39 19.06 6.65
C LEU A 43 -10.89 18.75 6.48
N ARG A 44 -11.25 17.50 6.17
CA ARG A 44 -12.65 17.07 6.08
C ARG A 44 -13.39 17.19 7.41
N ASN A 45 -12.79 16.71 8.50
CA ASN A 45 -13.40 16.76 9.84
C ASN A 45 -13.71 18.21 10.26
N VAL A 46 -12.81 19.15 9.97
CA VAL A 46 -13.02 20.57 10.26
C VAL A 46 -14.13 21.14 9.38
N GLN A 47 -14.11 20.89 8.07
CA GLN A 47 -15.15 21.38 7.16
C GLN A 47 -16.55 20.87 7.50
N GLU A 48 -16.68 19.58 7.78
CA GLU A 48 -17.94 18.94 8.19
C GLU A 48 -18.38 19.41 9.59
N GLY A 49 -17.43 19.56 10.51
CA GLY A 49 -17.66 20.10 11.84
C GLY A 49 -18.19 21.54 11.80
N GLU A 50 -17.55 22.42 11.05
CA GLU A 50 -17.97 23.81 10.87
C GLU A 50 -19.36 23.92 10.23
N ALA A 51 -19.64 23.11 9.20
CA ALA A 51 -20.95 23.06 8.57
C ALA A 51 -22.03 22.63 9.57
N SER A 52 -21.79 21.55 10.31
CA SER A 52 -22.71 21.02 11.33
C SER A 52 -22.96 22.04 12.44
N LEU A 53 -21.91 22.73 12.88
CA LEU A 53 -21.97 23.70 13.95
C LEU A 53 -22.77 24.95 13.56
N ARG A 54 -22.58 25.46 12.33
CA ARG A 54 -23.40 26.55 11.78
C ARG A 54 -24.87 26.18 11.71
N THR A 55 -25.18 24.98 11.21
CA THR A 55 -26.57 24.49 11.17
C THR A 55 -27.16 24.38 12.57
N TYR A 56 -26.40 23.86 13.54
CA TYR A 56 -26.86 23.71 14.90
C TYR A 56 -27.17 25.05 15.56
N ILE A 57 -26.27 26.04 15.45
CA ILE A 57 -26.47 27.39 16.00
C ILE A 57 -27.68 28.08 15.35
N GLN A 58 -27.87 27.94 14.03
CA GLN A 58 -29.04 28.49 13.35
C GLN A 58 -30.36 27.88 13.83
N GLN A 59 -30.37 26.58 14.13
CA GLN A 59 -31.53 25.87 14.64
C GLN A 59 -31.84 26.16 16.12
N HIS A 60 -30.84 26.64 16.88
CA HIS A 60 -30.93 26.85 18.33
C HIS A 60 -30.60 28.32 18.68
N PRO A 61 -31.38 29.30 18.21
CA PRO A 61 -31.13 30.72 18.49
C PRO A 61 -31.18 31.05 19.99
N GLU A 62 -31.80 30.21 20.82
CA GLU A 62 -31.80 30.33 22.28
C GLU A 62 -30.41 30.23 22.90
N LEU A 63 -29.42 29.62 22.22
CA LEU A 63 -28.02 29.62 22.65
C LEU A 63 -27.44 31.04 22.68
N MET A 64 -27.88 31.91 21.79
CA MET A 64 -27.52 33.34 21.75
C MET A 64 -28.30 34.17 22.78
N ILE A 65 -29.39 33.63 23.35
CA ILE A 65 -30.37 34.34 24.21
C ILE A 65 -30.18 34.02 25.70
N ARG A 66 -29.14 33.27 26.12
CA ARG A 66 -28.82 33.02 27.55
C ARG A 66 -28.37 34.29 28.33
N ARG A 67 -28.90 35.47 27.97
CA ARG A 67 -29.06 36.65 28.82
C ARG A 67 -29.68 36.23 30.14
N ASN A 68 -29.03 36.63 31.23
CA ASN A 68 -29.57 36.72 32.58
C ASN A 68 -31.09 36.98 32.62
N SER A 69 -31.90 35.93 32.62
CA SER A 69 -33.33 36.02 32.89
C SER A 69 -33.60 35.52 34.30
N ARG A 70 -33.14 36.31 35.28
CA ARG A 70 -33.98 36.60 36.46
C ARG A 70 -35.20 37.43 36.02
N LYS A 71 -36.02 36.88 35.12
CA LYS A 71 -37.37 37.38 34.90
C LYS A 71 -38.27 36.21 35.27
N ILE A 72 -38.67 36.18 36.54
CA ILE A 72 -39.79 35.37 36.99
C ILE A 72 -40.99 35.89 36.20
N VAL A 73 -41.35 35.18 35.13
CA VAL A 73 -42.65 35.33 34.49
C VAL A 73 -43.62 34.51 35.34
N THR A 74 -44.28 35.16 36.28
CA THR A 74 -45.48 34.63 36.91
C THR A 74 -46.58 34.56 35.85
N GLY A 75 -46.78 33.36 35.29
CA GLY A 75 -47.95 33.07 34.45
C GLY A 75 -47.73 31.95 33.43
N GLY A 76 -48.11 30.72 33.80
CA GLY A 76 -48.49 29.66 32.85
C GLY A 76 -47.37 28.82 32.21
N ARG A 77 -47.27 27.56 32.63
CA ARG A 77 -46.50 26.43 32.06
C ARG A 77 -44.96 26.57 32.03
N GLY A 78 -44.33 25.94 33.02
CA GLY A 78 -42.94 25.45 32.97
C GLY A 78 -41.86 26.50 33.20
N ALA A 79 -41.42 26.65 34.44
CA ALA A 79 -40.15 27.32 34.72
C ALA A 79 -39.01 26.50 34.10
N TYR A 80 -38.32 27.04 33.08
CA TYR A 80 -37.08 26.46 32.59
C TYR A 80 -36.03 26.60 33.70
N THR A 81 -35.76 25.50 34.40
CA THR A 81 -34.61 25.37 35.28
C THR A 81 -33.36 25.47 34.40
N LEU A 82 -32.38 26.31 34.76
CA LEU A 82 -31.07 26.33 34.10
C LEU A 82 -30.57 24.88 33.98
N SER A 83 -30.35 24.39 32.75
CA SER A 83 -29.69 23.10 32.56
C SER A 83 -28.34 23.15 33.27
N SER A 84 -28.02 22.10 34.03
CA SER A 84 -26.72 21.97 34.66
C SER A 84 -25.61 22.10 33.60
N PRO A 85 -24.46 22.72 33.91
CA PRO A 85 -23.39 22.89 32.93
C PRO A 85 -22.91 21.52 32.43
N TYR A 86 -22.47 21.46 31.17
CA TYR A 86 -21.81 20.26 30.65
C TYR A 86 -20.51 20.06 31.41
N GLN A 87 -20.40 18.95 32.15
CA GLN A 87 -19.17 18.59 32.83
C GLN A 87 -18.24 17.88 31.87
N ILE A 88 -17.04 18.43 31.71
CA ILE A 88 -15.97 17.89 30.87
C ILE A 88 -14.88 17.36 31.78
N PRO A 89 -14.66 16.03 31.82
CA PRO A 89 -13.54 15.46 32.56
C PRO A 89 -12.22 15.90 31.94
N VAL A 90 -11.32 16.45 32.74
CA VAL A 90 -9.97 16.84 32.31
C VAL A 90 -8.92 16.01 33.03
N VAL A 91 -7.83 15.70 32.33
CA VAL A 91 -6.62 15.15 32.93
C VAL A 91 -5.44 16.08 32.62
N VAL A 92 -4.65 16.37 33.65
CA VAL A 92 -3.47 17.20 33.55
C VAL A 92 -2.23 16.32 33.61
N HIS A 93 -1.48 16.27 32.52
CA HIS A 93 -0.20 15.56 32.40
C HIS A 93 0.95 16.54 32.64
N VAL A 94 1.53 16.51 33.83
CA VAL A 94 2.73 17.28 34.16
C VAL A 94 3.96 16.51 33.68
N ILE A 95 4.53 16.96 32.57
CA ILE A 95 5.78 16.40 32.05
C ILE A 95 6.94 17.19 32.68
N HIS A 96 7.50 16.65 33.76
CA HIS A 96 8.57 17.31 34.51
C HIS A 96 9.95 16.80 34.09
N THR A 97 11.00 17.49 34.53
CA THR A 97 12.41 17.15 34.23
C THR A 97 13.13 16.58 35.46
N GLY A 98 12.43 15.75 36.24
CA GLY A 98 12.95 15.15 37.49
C GLY A 98 12.96 16.03 38.75
N GLY A 99 12.52 17.29 38.68
CA GLY A 99 12.46 18.19 39.86
C GLY A 99 11.29 17.88 40.81
N ASP A 100 11.41 18.29 42.07
CA ASP A 100 10.36 18.11 43.11
C ASP A 100 9.05 18.83 42.77
N VAL A 101 7.93 18.31 43.26
CA VAL A 101 6.61 18.96 43.15
C VAL A 101 6.64 20.32 43.85
N GLY A 102 6.15 21.35 43.17
CA GLY A 102 6.22 22.75 43.59
C GLY A 102 7.34 23.55 42.91
N THR A 103 8.22 22.91 42.12
CA THR A 103 9.20 23.60 41.29
C THR A 103 8.57 24.19 40.03
N ILE A 104 9.26 25.12 39.37
CA ILE A 104 8.77 25.86 38.19
C ILE A 104 8.34 24.94 37.03
N TYR A 105 8.94 23.76 36.87
CA TYR A 105 8.61 22.77 35.85
C TYR A 105 7.87 21.53 36.38
N ASN A 106 7.54 21.52 37.67
CA ASN A 106 6.72 20.48 38.29
C ASN A 106 5.72 21.14 39.25
N PRO A 107 4.75 21.94 38.75
CA PRO A 107 3.87 22.78 39.57
C PRO A 107 3.06 21.97 40.57
N SER A 108 2.77 22.55 41.72
CA SER A 108 1.98 21.87 42.78
C SER A 108 0.54 21.59 42.35
N ASP A 109 -0.09 20.59 42.97
CA ASP A 109 -1.53 20.31 42.78
C ASP A 109 -2.38 21.56 43.06
N ALA A 110 -2.03 22.33 44.10
CA ALA A 110 -2.73 23.56 44.46
C ALA A 110 -2.67 24.62 43.35
N GLN A 111 -1.54 24.72 42.66
CA GLN A 111 -1.38 25.64 41.51
C GLN A 111 -2.25 25.20 40.33
N ILE A 112 -2.25 23.90 40.00
CA ILE A 112 -3.08 23.32 38.92
C ILE A 112 -4.58 23.50 39.23
N LEU A 113 -4.99 23.17 40.47
CA LEU A 113 -6.35 23.36 40.95
C LEU A 113 -6.76 24.83 40.93
N GLY A 114 -5.86 25.74 41.29
CA GLY A 114 -6.08 27.19 41.20
C GLY A 114 -6.33 27.65 39.77
N ALA A 115 -5.54 27.18 38.81
CA ALA A 115 -5.72 27.50 37.39
C ALA A 115 -7.04 26.94 36.82
N LEU A 116 -7.42 25.71 37.18
CA LEU A 116 -8.72 25.12 36.80
C LEU A 116 -9.91 25.80 37.49
N SER A 117 -9.74 26.24 38.74
CA SER A 117 -10.75 27.04 39.43
C SER A 117 -10.95 28.38 38.72
N TYR A 118 -9.85 29.04 38.34
CA TYR A 118 -9.90 30.27 37.54
C TYR A 118 -10.58 30.05 36.19
N LEU A 119 -10.23 28.98 35.46
CA LEU A 119 -10.90 28.59 34.21
C LEU A 119 -12.42 28.48 34.40
N ASN A 120 -12.87 27.73 35.41
CA ASN A 120 -14.29 27.57 35.70
C ASN A 120 -14.96 28.88 36.14
N GLN A 121 -14.25 29.76 36.87
CA GLN A 121 -14.79 31.07 37.25
C GLN A 121 -14.95 31.98 36.04
N VAL A 122 -14.02 31.95 35.08
CA VAL A 122 -14.14 32.66 33.79
C VAL A 122 -15.30 32.11 32.98
N TYR A 123 -15.38 30.78 32.82
CA TYR A 123 -16.42 30.13 32.00
C TYR A 123 -17.82 30.21 32.63
N ASN A 124 -17.92 30.37 33.95
CA ASN A 124 -19.18 30.63 34.64
C ASN A 124 -19.49 32.14 34.77
N GLY A 125 -18.59 33.04 34.35
CA GLY A 125 -18.77 34.49 34.49
C GLY A 125 -18.76 34.97 35.95
N THR A 126 -18.10 34.27 36.86
CA THR A 126 -18.06 34.57 38.30
C THR A 126 -16.74 35.17 38.77
N TRP A 127 -15.71 35.18 37.92
CA TRP A 127 -14.46 35.87 38.23
C TRP A 127 -14.70 37.39 38.34
N PRO A 128 -14.22 38.07 39.40
CA PRO A 128 -14.51 39.50 39.64
C PRO A 128 -14.14 40.48 38.52
N GLY A 129 -13.21 40.09 37.62
CA GLY A 129 -12.82 40.88 36.45
C GLY A 129 -13.58 40.56 35.16
N THR A 130 -14.49 39.58 35.18
CA THR A 130 -15.21 39.15 33.97
C THR A 130 -16.43 40.03 33.70
N VAL A 131 -16.55 40.53 32.48
CA VAL A 131 -17.73 41.27 32.03
C VAL A 131 -18.81 40.27 31.62
N THR A 132 -20.00 40.39 32.23
CA THR A 132 -21.11 39.42 32.05
C THR A 132 -22.38 40.03 31.43
N THR A 133 -22.32 41.31 31.03
CA THR A 133 -23.46 42.05 30.46
C THR A 133 -23.00 42.91 29.30
N GLY A 134 -23.92 43.28 28.40
CA GLY A 134 -23.55 43.98 27.17
C GLY A 134 -22.95 42.99 26.17
N TYR A 135 -21.64 43.11 25.91
CA TYR A 135 -20.88 42.20 25.04
C TYR A 135 -20.50 40.86 25.70
N GLY A 136 -20.57 40.76 27.04
CA GLY A 136 -20.19 39.54 27.76
C GLY A 136 -21.32 38.51 27.84
N ALA A 137 -20.99 37.24 27.60
CA ALA A 137 -21.93 36.11 27.67
C ALA A 137 -22.38 35.73 29.10
N GLY A 138 -21.55 35.99 30.10
CA GLY A 138 -21.77 35.48 31.46
C GLY A 138 -21.41 34.00 31.59
N ASN A 139 -22.39 33.14 31.86
CA ASN A 139 -22.17 31.70 32.03
C ASN A 139 -22.22 30.96 30.68
N LEU A 140 -21.09 30.37 30.30
CA LEU A 140 -20.88 29.66 29.04
C LEU A 140 -21.46 28.23 29.03
N GLY A 141 -21.98 27.73 30.16
CA GLY A 141 -22.66 26.43 30.26
C GLY A 141 -21.74 25.22 30.23
N ILE A 142 -20.43 25.40 30.45
CA ILE A 142 -19.41 24.35 30.43
C ILE A 142 -18.62 24.41 31.74
N GLN A 143 -18.35 23.25 32.33
CA GLN A 143 -17.58 23.12 33.55
C GLN A 143 -16.50 22.05 33.36
N PHE A 144 -15.26 22.36 33.73
CA PHE A 144 -14.13 21.44 33.66
C PHE A 144 -13.88 20.84 35.03
N VAL A 145 -13.91 19.51 35.12
CA VAL A 145 -13.72 18.77 36.36
C VAL A 145 -12.52 17.85 36.23
N LEU A 146 -11.62 17.83 37.21
CA LEU A 146 -10.53 16.85 37.19
C LEU A 146 -11.12 15.44 37.16
N ALA A 147 -10.49 14.58 36.37
CA ALA A 147 -10.80 13.17 36.38
C ALA A 147 -10.69 12.63 37.81
N GLN A 148 -11.70 11.85 38.20
CA GLN A 148 -11.75 11.18 39.49
C GLN A 148 -11.53 9.67 39.37
N ARG A 149 -11.61 9.15 38.14
CA ARG A 149 -11.18 7.80 37.76
C ARG A 149 -10.25 7.85 36.55
N ASP A 150 -9.21 7.02 36.56
CA ASP A 150 -8.30 6.86 35.42
C ASP A 150 -8.91 5.96 34.33
N PRO A 151 -8.28 5.81 33.15
CA PRO A 151 -8.80 4.98 32.06
C PRO A 151 -8.99 3.51 32.41
N THR A 152 -8.44 3.09 33.55
CA THR A 152 -8.48 1.72 34.05
C THR A 152 -9.42 1.56 35.26
N CYS A 153 -10.23 2.59 35.57
CA CYS A 153 -11.19 2.66 36.68
C CYS A 153 -10.55 2.82 38.07
N ASN A 154 -9.27 3.17 38.18
CA ASN A 154 -8.67 3.44 39.50
C ASN A 154 -9.01 4.86 39.96
N PRO A 155 -9.15 5.10 41.28
CA PRO A 155 -9.26 6.46 41.81
C PRO A 155 -8.05 7.28 41.39
N THR A 156 -8.29 8.50 40.91
CA THR A 156 -7.25 9.46 40.55
C THR A 156 -7.64 10.84 41.00
N ASN A 157 -6.66 11.71 41.19
CA ASN A 157 -6.87 13.15 41.37
C ASN A 157 -6.89 13.90 40.03
N GLY A 158 -6.73 13.19 38.90
CA GLY A 158 -6.74 13.76 37.55
C GLY A 158 -5.45 14.50 37.16
N ILE A 159 -4.39 14.37 37.98
CA ILE A 159 -3.07 14.96 37.73
C ILE A 159 -2.07 13.82 37.60
N ASN A 160 -1.63 13.53 36.37
CA ASN A 160 -0.57 12.58 36.12
C ASN A 160 0.78 13.31 36.05
N ARG A 161 1.81 12.78 36.71
CA ARG A 161 3.17 13.36 36.71
C ARG A 161 4.12 12.36 36.09
N VAL A 162 4.78 12.76 35.01
CA VAL A 162 5.68 11.89 34.25
C VAL A 162 7.01 12.59 34.02
N ASP A 163 8.10 11.88 34.28
CA ASP A 163 9.44 12.38 34.02
C ASP A 163 9.75 12.29 32.52
N GLY A 164 9.82 13.44 31.86
CA GLY A 164 10.18 13.55 30.45
C GLY A 164 11.67 13.69 30.19
N SER A 165 12.52 13.70 31.23
CA SER A 165 13.96 13.96 31.08
C SER A 165 14.70 12.93 30.21
N GLY A 166 14.16 11.71 30.10
CA GLY A 166 14.67 10.67 29.21
C GLY A 166 14.42 10.90 27.72
N VAL A 167 13.55 11.84 27.34
CA VAL A 167 13.27 12.15 25.92
C VAL A 167 14.33 13.10 25.38
N ALA A 168 15.01 12.68 24.31
CA ALA A 168 16.07 13.45 23.68
C ALA A 168 15.58 14.87 23.28
N GLY A 169 16.33 15.89 23.69
CA GLY A 169 16.01 17.30 23.42
C GLY A 169 15.03 17.96 24.40
N TYR A 170 14.29 17.19 25.21
CA TYR A 170 13.21 17.73 26.04
C TYR A 170 13.70 18.63 27.19
N VAL A 171 14.74 18.23 27.93
CA VAL A 171 15.26 19.05 29.04
C VAL A 171 15.77 20.41 28.55
N ALA A 172 16.45 20.41 27.39
CA ALA A 172 17.05 21.62 26.82
C ALA A 172 16.02 22.53 26.15
N GLY A 173 15.20 21.98 25.24
CA GLY A 173 14.30 22.74 24.36
C GLY A 173 12.80 22.58 24.66
N GLY A 174 12.40 21.61 25.48
CA GLY A 174 11.01 21.27 25.74
C GLY A 174 10.35 20.62 24.54
N VAL A 175 9.15 21.07 24.17
CA VAL A 175 8.45 20.62 22.96
C VAL A 175 8.84 21.53 21.78
N ASN A 176 9.21 20.93 20.65
CA ASN A 176 9.42 21.67 19.42
C ASN A 176 8.08 21.90 18.72
N ARG A 177 7.84 23.12 18.23
CA ARG A 177 6.56 23.48 17.62
C ARG A 177 6.72 24.26 16.33
N ASN A 178 7.38 25.41 16.37
CA ASN A 178 7.67 26.22 15.19
C ASN A 178 9.14 26.16 14.78
N THR A 179 9.99 25.57 15.62
CA THR A 179 11.42 25.39 15.37
C THR A 179 11.80 23.92 15.51
N THR A 180 13.08 23.59 15.30
CA THR A 180 13.65 22.27 15.63
C THR A 180 14.13 22.16 17.07
N ASN A 181 14.00 23.23 17.88
CA ASN A 181 14.52 23.30 19.24
C ASN A 181 13.59 22.63 20.26
N GLY A 182 13.86 21.36 20.57
CA GLY A 182 13.08 20.56 21.53
C GLY A 182 12.81 19.16 21.01
N ALA A 183 12.06 18.39 21.79
CA ALA A 183 11.58 17.06 21.41
C ALA A 183 10.32 17.15 20.53
N PRO A 184 10.15 16.24 19.55
CA PRO A 184 8.89 16.07 18.85
C PRO A 184 7.71 15.92 19.81
N GLU A 185 6.67 16.71 19.63
CA GLU A 185 5.48 16.70 20.50
C GLU A 185 4.91 15.30 20.73
N ILE A 186 4.83 14.49 19.68
CA ILE A 186 4.27 13.14 19.76
C ILE A 186 5.02 12.26 20.78
N ASN A 187 6.34 12.44 20.90
CA ASN A 187 7.14 11.68 21.85
C ASN A 187 6.80 12.07 23.28
N ILE A 188 6.50 13.36 23.53
CA ILE A 188 6.10 13.88 24.83
C ILE A 188 4.69 13.43 25.19
N LYS A 189 3.73 13.52 24.26
CA LYS A 189 2.36 13.05 24.50
C LYS A 189 2.29 11.52 24.67
N ASN A 190 3.19 10.76 24.06
CA ASN A 190 3.25 9.30 24.24
C ASN A 190 3.75 8.88 25.63
N LEU A 191 4.38 9.77 26.40
CA LEU A 191 4.73 9.49 27.80
C LEU A 191 3.49 9.35 28.70
N SER A 192 2.42 10.09 28.38
CA SER A 192 1.16 10.03 29.11
C SER A 192 0.01 10.60 28.27
N ARG A 193 -0.95 9.76 27.91
CA ARG A 193 -2.17 10.15 27.19
C ARG A 193 -3.34 9.29 27.67
N TRP A 194 -4.47 9.92 27.95
CA TRP A 194 -5.72 9.22 28.24
C TRP A 194 -6.68 9.33 27.06
N ASP A 195 -7.66 8.43 26.99
CA ASP A 195 -8.64 8.37 25.91
C ASP A 195 -9.36 9.72 25.74
N ASN A 196 -9.20 10.34 24.57
CA ASN A 196 -9.74 11.66 24.28
C ASN A 196 -11.26 11.67 24.06
N THR A 197 -11.90 10.50 23.99
CA THR A 197 -13.37 10.37 24.02
C THR A 197 -13.93 10.49 25.44
N GLN A 198 -13.11 10.19 26.47
CA GLN A 198 -13.50 10.20 27.88
C GLN A 198 -12.91 11.39 28.66
N TYR A 199 -11.72 11.87 28.26
CA TYR A 199 -11.00 12.92 28.96
C TYR A 199 -10.47 13.97 28.00
N TYR A 200 -10.62 15.23 28.36
CA TYR A 200 -9.90 16.30 27.69
C TYR A 200 -8.47 16.41 28.27
N ASN A 201 -7.46 16.17 27.44
CA ASN A 201 -6.07 16.05 27.88
C ASN A 201 -5.36 17.41 27.85
N ILE A 202 -4.66 17.75 28.95
CA ILE A 202 -3.86 18.97 29.09
C ILE A 202 -2.43 18.57 29.46
N TRP A 203 -1.47 18.81 28.57
CA TRP A 203 -0.05 18.60 28.83
C TRP A 203 0.60 19.90 29.30
N ILE A 204 1.24 19.82 30.45
CA ILE A 204 2.07 20.90 31.00
C ILE A 204 3.53 20.52 30.78
N VAL A 205 4.27 21.40 30.12
CA VAL A 205 5.67 21.17 29.73
C VAL A 205 6.61 22.25 30.26
N ASN A 206 7.91 21.92 30.36
CA ASN A 206 8.93 22.86 30.84
C ASN A 206 9.16 24.03 29.86
N LYS A 207 9.22 23.75 28.55
CA LYS A 207 9.56 24.71 27.50
C LYS A 207 8.80 24.42 26.20
N ILE A 208 8.65 25.44 25.36
CA ILE A 208 8.19 25.33 23.96
C ILE A 208 9.18 26.13 23.10
N ASP A 209 9.74 25.47 22.08
CA ASP A 209 10.78 26.04 21.19
C ASP A 209 11.96 26.65 21.97
N GLY A 210 12.32 26.04 23.11
CA GLY A 210 13.41 26.49 23.99
C GLY A 210 13.06 27.58 25.00
N ASN A 211 11.84 28.14 24.97
CA ASN A 211 11.41 29.19 25.87
C ASN A 211 10.57 28.63 27.02
N ASP A 212 10.82 29.09 28.24
CA ASP A 212 10.15 28.61 29.46
C ASP A 212 9.07 29.56 29.99
N GLY A 213 8.81 30.65 29.29
CA GLY A 213 7.74 31.60 29.59
C GLY A 213 8.07 32.64 30.65
N THR A 214 9.35 32.83 31.00
CA THR A 214 9.77 33.78 32.03
C THR A 214 10.16 35.17 31.50
N ARG A 215 10.55 35.29 30.23
CA ARG A 215 11.01 36.55 29.60
C ARG A 215 10.75 36.59 28.09
N GLY A 216 10.58 37.79 27.54
CA GLY A 216 10.43 38.01 26.11
C GLY A 216 9.13 37.42 25.54
N GLN A 217 9.01 37.40 24.21
CA GLN A 217 7.88 36.80 23.52
C GLN A 217 8.08 35.28 23.37
N PHE A 218 7.06 34.50 23.75
CA PHE A 218 7.12 33.04 23.71
C PHE A 218 5.73 32.43 23.50
N ILE A 219 5.69 31.21 22.98
CA ILE A 219 4.47 30.41 22.89
C ILE A 219 4.10 29.92 24.29
N ALA A 220 3.00 30.45 24.84
CA ALA A 220 2.50 30.10 26.15
C ALA A 220 1.76 28.76 26.16
N GLY A 221 1.08 28.46 25.06
CA GLY A 221 0.37 27.22 24.82
C GLY A 221 -0.20 27.15 23.41
N TYR A 222 -0.79 26.02 23.11
CA TYR A 222 -1.60 25.79 21.91
C TYR A 222 -2.56 24.62 22.15
N ALA A 223 -3.75 24.73 21.58
CA ALA A 223 -4.74 23.66 21.51
C ALA A 223 -4.85 23.08 20.09
N TYR A 224 -5.30 21.84 20.00
CA TYR A 224 -5.81 21.29 18.74
C TYR A 224 -7.32 21.51 18.61
N PHE A 225 -7.73 22.00 17.44
CA PHE A 225 -9.13 22.22 17.10
C PHE A 225 -9.92 20.89 17.04
N PRO A 226 -11.24 20.87 17.30
CA PRO A 226 -12.07 19.67 17.13
C PRO A 226 -11.88 19.01 15.76
N GLY A 227 -11.80 17.67 15.76
CA GLY A 227 -11.55 16.87 14.56
C GLY A 227 -10.08 16.46 14.35
N ALA A 228 -9.16 16.95 15.19
CA ALA A 228 -7.75 16.56 15.19
C ALA A 228 -7.56 15.06 15.45
N PRO A 229 -6.46 14.45 14.97
CA PRO A 229 -6.13 13.06 15.29
C PRO A 229 -6.09 12.85 16.81
N SER A 230 -6.60 11.73 17.29
CA SER A 230 -6.63 11.39 18.73
C SER A 230 -5.25 11.33 19.39
N THR A 231 -4.18 11.19 18.59
CA THR A 231 -2.79 11.25 19.05
C THR A 231 -2.31 12.67 19.37
N LEU A 232 -2.95 13.69 18.81
CA LEU A 232 -2.60 15.10 18.98
C LEU A 232 -3.66 15.88 19.76
N ASP A 233 -4.92 15.48 19.72
CA ASP A 233 -6.01 16.19 20.37
C ASP A 233 -5.77 16.55 21.86
N GLY A 234 -6.02 17.81 22.22
CA GLY A 234 -5.79 18.38 23.56
C GLY A 234 -4.93 19.66 23.56
N ILE A 235 -4.48 20.09 24.75
CA ILE A 235 -3.68 21.31 24.97
C ILE A 235 -2.24 20.98 25.34
N VAL A 236 -1.27 21.68 24.76
CA VAL A 236 0.10 21.76 25.29
C VAL A 236 0.33 23.17 25.81
N MET A 237 0.78 23.33 27.06
CA MET A 237 1.07 24.65 27.62
C MET A 237 2.27 24.64 28.57
N LEU A 238 2.89 25.80 28.77
CA LEU A 238 4.01 25.97 29.67
C LEU A 238 3.60 25.88 31.15
N ALA A 239 4.42 25.21 31.95
CA ALA A 239 4.25 25.10 33.40
C ALA A 239 4.17 26.46 34.11
N THR A 240 4.93 27.45 33.62
CA THR A 240 4.93 28.82 34.12
C THR A 240 3.62 29.57 33.88
N GLN A 241 2.81 29.10 32.93
CA GLN A 241 1.53 29.71 32.56
C GLN A 241 0.33 29.01 33.19
N MET A 242 0.53 27.82 33.80
CA MET A 242 -0.50 27.13 34.56
C MET A 242 -0.68 27.78 35.93
N VAL A 243 -1.19 29.00 35.98
CA VAL A 243 -1.36 29.80 37.20
C VAL A 243 -2.73 30.47 37.18
N ALA A 244 -3.39 30.53 38.35
CA ALA A 244 -4.66 31.25 38.48
C ALA A 244 -4.52 32.73 38.06
N GLY A 245 -5.46 33.22 37.25
CA GLY A 245 -5.44 34.59 36.72
C GLY A 245 -4.78 34.76 35.35
N GLN A 246 -4.05 33.74 34.85
CA GLN A 246 -3.42 33.79 33.53
C GLN A 246 -4.40 33.48 32.40
N LYS A 247 -4.35 34.26 31.30
CA LYS A 247 -5.23 34.09 30.14
C LYS A 247 -5.05 32.74 29.42
N THR A 248 -3.85 32.17 29.44
CA THR A 248 -3.46 31.05 28.58
C THR A 248 -4.46 29.88 28.64
N LEU A 249 -4.76 29.36 29.84
CA LEU A 249 -5.65 28.19 29.92
C LEU A 249 -7.09 28.50 29.42
N PRO A 250 -7.77 29.58 29.84
CA PRO A 250 -9.05 29.97 29.23
C PRO A 250 -8.99 30.17 27.71
N HIS A 251 -7.92 30.75 27.19
CA HIS A 251 -7.72 31.00 25.77
C HIS A 251 -7.58 29.69 24.97
N GLU A 252 -6.69 28.78 25.40
CA GLU A 252 -6.50 27.49 24.72
C GLU A 252 -7.75 26.61 24.78
N ILE A 253 -8.51 26.66 25.88
CA ILE A 253 -9.81 25.96 25.97
C ILE A 253 -10.82 26.58 24.98
N GLY A 254 -10.74 27.87 24.67
CA GLY A 254 -11.56 28.46 23.60
C GLY A 254 -11.32 27.76 22.26
N HIS A 255 -10.06 27.61 21.85
CA HIS A 255 -9.68 26.86 20.63
C HIS A 255 -10.09 25.39 20.68
N ALA A 256 -9.89 24.73 21.83
CA ALA A 256 -10.29 23.34 22.05
C ALA A 256 -11.78 23.07 21.78
N PHE A 257 -12.62 24.08 22.00
CA PHE A 257 -14.06 24.08 21.80
C PHE A 257 -14.49 25.02 20.67
N ASN A 258 -13.68 25.05 19.61
CA ASN A 258 -14.05 25.54 18.28
C ASN A 258 -14.02 27.08 18.09
N LEU A 259 -13.31 27.84 18.93
CA LEU A 259 -13.13 29.28 18.71
C LEU A 259 -11.85 29.57 17.90
N TYR A 260 -11.95 30.50 16.96
CA TYR A 260 -10.78 31.13 16.33
C TYR A 260 -10.40 32.40 17.09
N HIS A 261 -9.23 32.95 16.79
CA HIS A 261 -8.89 34.31 17.20
C HIS A 261 -9.80 35.34 16.51
N PRO A 262 -10.20 36.47 17.14
CA PRO A 262 -11.01 37.50 16.49
C PRO A 262 -10.33 38.17 15.27
N PHE A 263 -9.01 38.01 15.15
CA PHE A 263 -8.21 38.45 14.01
C PHE A 263 -7.97 37.35 12.97
N GLN A 264 -8.68 36.22 13.03
CA GLN A 264 -8.51 35.08 12.13
C GLN A 264 -8.50 35.52 10.66
N GLY A 265 -7.46 35.14 9.92
CA GLY A 265 -7.28 35.53 8.52
C GLY A 265 -6.51 36.84 8.31
N SER A 266 -6.09 37.52 9.37
CA SER A 266 -5.06 38.55 9.36
C SER A 266 -3.69 37.95 9.68
N THR A 267 -2.62 38.62 9.23
CA THR A 267 -1.21 38.24 9.52
C THR A 267 -0.34 39.44 9.89
N ASP A 268 -0.94 40.63 9.99
CA ASP A 268 -0.22 41.89 10.27
C ASP A 268 -1.18 42.96 10.81
N ALA A 269 -0.66 43.90 11.60
CA ALA A 269 -1.39 45.02 12.19
C ALA A 269 -2.09 45.90 11.16
N SER A 270 -1.58 45.95 9.93
CA SER A 270 -2.14 46.73 8.82
C SER A 270 -3.08 45.93 7.90
N LEU A 271 -3.19 44.62 8.06
CA LEU A 271 -3.95 43.74 7.18
C LEU A 271 -5.24 43.26 7.83
N CYS A 272 -6.38 43.60 7.23
CA CYS A 272 -7.68 43.11 7.69
C CYS A 272 -8.00 41.71 7.14
N PRO A 273 -8.73 40.88 7.89
CA PRO A 273 -9.23 39.61 7.38
C PRO A 273 -10.05 39.78 6.11
N ALA A 274 -9.93 38.84 5.17
CA ALA A 274 -10.78 38.81 3.99
C ALA A 274 -12.26 38.66 4.39
N SER A 275 -13.15 39.41 3.72
CA SER A 275 -14.59 39.35 3.99
C SER A 275 -15.40 39.20 2.71
N THR A 276 -16.39 38.31 2.77
CA THR A 276 -17.46 38.14 1.80
C THR A 276 -18.75 38.88 2.21
N GLY A 277 -18.74 39.55 3.37
CA GLY A 277 -19.91 40.19 3.98
C GLY A 277 -20.74 39.26 4.85
N ASN A 278 -20.26 38.04 5.14
CA ASN A 278 -20.95 37.06 5.97
C ASN A 278 -20.15 36.73 7.23
N CYS A 279 -20.40 37.46 8.32
CA CYS A 279 -19.72 37.26 9.60
C CYS A 279 -19.86 35.86 10.21
N ALA A 280 -20.83 35.05 9.78
CA ALA A 280 -20.98 33.67 10.26
C ALA A 280 -20.09 32.66 9.50
N ALA A 281 -19.36 33.11 8.47
CA ALA A 281 -18.49 32.29 7.63
C ALA A 281 -17.10 32.92 7.39
N ASP A 282 -16.98 34.25 7.50
CA ASP A 282 -15.73 35.00 7.40
C ASP A 282 -15.00 35.07 8.74
N GLY A 283 -13.69 35.28 8.71
CA GLY A 283 -12.88 35.57 9.89
C GLY A 283 -13.00 34.50 10.99
N ASP A 284 -13.34 34.94 12.20
CA ASP A 284 -13.54 34.07 13.37
C ASP A 284 -14.90 33.34 13.38
N GLN A 285 -15.74 33.63 12.38
CA GLN A 285 -17.07 33.07 12.15
C GLN A 285 -18.08 33.42 13.26
N ILE A 286 -17.92 34.59 13.89
CA ILE A 286 -18.77 35.05 14.98
C ILE A 286 -19.24 36.48 14.72
N CYS A 287 -20.56 36.67 14.65
CA CYS A 287 -21.13 37.95 14.23
C CYS A 287 -21.16 39.05 15.30
N ASP A 288 -20.90 38.73 16.57
CA ASP A 288 -20.81 39.73 17.65
C ASP A 288 -19.36 40.10 18.01
N THR A 289 -18.40 39.64 17.21
CA THR A 289 -17.00 40.04 17.21
C THR A 289 -16.67 40.68 15.85
N ASP A 290 -16.47 42.00 15.85
CA ASP A 290 -16.07 42.71 14.62
C ASP A 290 -14.73 42.15 14.09
N PRO A 291 -14.53 42.06 12.76
CA PRO A 291 -13.23 41.69 12.20
C PRO A 291 -12.17 42.72 12.61
N ILE A 292 -11.00 42.24 13.04
CA ILE A 292 -9.86 43.08 13.42
C ILE A 292 -8.57 42.57 12.79
N SER A 293 -7.57 43.43 12.62
CA SER A 293 -6.22 43.00 12.25
C SER A 293 -5.49 42.40 13.46
N GLU A 294 -4.61 41.43 13.20
CA GLU A 294 -3.71 40.86 14.20
C GLU A 294 -2.71 41.94 14.62
N ASN A 295 -2.56 42.21 15.92
CA ASN A 295 -1.69 43.30 16.39
C ASN A 295 -0.20 42.91 16.36
N ILE A 296 0.26 42.35 15.24
CA ILE A 296 1.63 41.89 15.01
C ILE A 296 2.30 42.75 13.95
N ASN A 297 3.60 43.03 14.15
CA ASN A 297 4.45 43.51 13.07
C ASN A 297 5.06 42.29 12.38
N SER A 298 4.51 41.90 11.23
CA SER A 298 4.91 40.69 10.49
C SER A 298 6.40 40.68 10.10
N ALA A 299 7.00 41.86 9.87
CA ALA A 299 8.41 41.98 9.53
C ALA A 299 9.36 41.66 10.71
N THR A 300 8.90 41.83 11.95
CA THR A 300 9.69 41.59 13.16
C THR A 300 9.19 40.40 13.99
N GLY A 301 7.97 39.91 13.71
CA GLY A 301 7.26 38.89 14.48
C GLY A 301 6.80 39.35 15.86
N VAL A 302 6.94 40.64 16.20
CA VAL A 302 6.63 41.17 17.53
C VAL A 302 5.15 41.55 17.61
N VAL A 303 4.46 41.04 18.63
CA VAL A 303 3.07 41.35 18.95
C VAL A 303 3.00 42.53 19.91
N ASP A 304 2.14 43.49 19.61
CA ASP A 304 1.74 44.55 20.52
C ASP A 304 0.51 44.10 21.34
N PHE A 305 0.70 44.02 22.65
CA PHE A 305 -0.30 43.56 23.60
C PHE A 305 -1.21 44.69 24.13
N THR A 306 -1.01 45.92 23.66
CA THR A 306 -1.84 47.06 24.04
C THR A 306 -3.26 46.93 23.50
N CYS A 307 -4.22 47.42 24.29
CA CYS A 307 -5.62 47.42 23.88
C CYS A 307 -5.91 48.66 23.05
N ARG A 308 -6.33 48.44 21.82
CA ARG A 308 -6.55 49.52 20.85
C ARG A 308 -7.84 50.27 21.17
N THR A 309 -7.84 51.57 20.86
CA THR A 309 -9.00 52.47 21.01
C THR A 309 -9.16 53.30 19.74
N GLY A 310 -10.32 53.96 19.57
CA GLY A 310 -10.63 54.70 18.35
C GLY A 310 -11.21 53.81 17.25
N THR A 311 -11.09 54.21 15.99
CA THR A 311 -11.71 53.52 14.85
C THR A 311 -10.96 52.24 14.46
N ASN A 312 -11.69 51.13 14.36
CA ASN A 312 -11.22 49.88 13.77
C ASN A 312 -11.14 50.02 12.25
N PRO A 313 -9.95 49.91 11.63
CA PRO A 313 -9.80 50.05 10.19
C PRO A 313 -10.48 48.93 9.39
N CYS A 314 -10.78 47.79 10.01
CA CYS A 314 -11.39 46.64 9.33
C CYS A 314 -12.92 46.70 9.26
N SER A 315 -13.58 47.30 10.26
CA SER A 315 -15.05 47.45 10.27
C SER A 315 -15.54 48.88 10.08
N GLY A 316 -14.68 49.89 10.27
CA GLY A 316 -15.06 51.31 10.29
C GLY A 316 -15.77 51.75 11.58
N ASN A 317 -16.11 50.82 12.47
CA ASN A 317 -16.68 51.10 13.79
C ASN A 317 -15.57 51.36 14.83
N PRO A 318 -15.87 51.95 16.00
CA PRO A 318 -14.92 51.99 17.09
C PRO A 318 -14.53 50.59 17.58
N TYR A 319 -13.28 50.39 17.99
CA TYR A 319 -12.87 49.19 18.72
C TYR A 319 -13.76 48.99 19.95
N THR A 320 -14.19 47.75 20.18
CA THR A 320 -15.07 47.39 21.30
C THR A 320 -14.39 46.38 22.21
N ILE A 321 -14.93 46.24 23.42
CA ILE A 321 -14.47 45.20 24.36
C ILE A 321 -14.73 43.79 23.83
N ALA A 322 -15.63 43.60 22.86
CA ALA A 322 -15.92 42.29 22.25
C ALA A 322 -14.71 41.72 21.50
N THR A 323 -13.82 42.57 20.99
CA THR A 323 -12.61 42.17 20.27
C THR A 323 -11.36 42.43 21.11
N GLU A 324 -11.17 43.64 21.63
CA GLU A 324 -9.93 44.04 22.31
C GLU A 324 -9.82 43.52 23.75
N SER A 325 -10.94 43.24 24.41
CA SER A 325 -10.96 42.60 25.73
C SER A 325 -11.40 41.13 25.67
N ASN A 326 -11.32 40.51 24.49
CA ASN A 326 -11.70 39.12 24.31
C ASN A 326 -10.62 38.18 24.86
N TYR A 327 -11.02 37.10 25.54
CA TYR A 327 -10.05 36.06 25.94
C TYR A 327 -9.35 35.42 24.75
N MET A 328 -9.92 35.45 23.54
CA MET A 328 -9.33 34.95 22.29
C MET A 328 -8.46 35.99 21.56
N ASN A 329 -8.19 37.18 22.13
CA ASN A 329 -7.23 38.14 21.57
C ASN A 329 -5.90 38.06 22.33
N TYR A 330 -4.80 38.54 21.76
CA TYR A 330 -3.49 38.61 22.42
C TYR A 330 -3.33 39.78 23.38
N THR A 331 -4.17 40.80 23.31
CA THR A 331 -4.16 41.95 24.21
C THR A 331 -4.16 41.60 25.72
N ASN A 332 -3.68 42.54 26.54
CA ASN A 332 -3.56 42.40 28.00
C ASN A 332 -4.82 42.77 28.80
N CYS A 333 -5.88 43.33 28.19
CA CYS A 333 -7.10 43.76 28.88
C CYS A 333 -8.28 42.79 28.71
N TYR A 334 -8.00 41.49 28.61
CA TYR A 334 -9.00 40.45 28.46
C TYR A 334 -9.98 40.42 29.66
N THR A 335 -11.27 40.38 29.39
CA THR A 335 -12.34 40.37 30.40
C THR A 335 -13.57 39.56 30.00
N LEU A 336 -13.72 39.08 28.77
CA LEU A 336 -14.96 38.40 28.35
C LEU A 336 -14.83 37.42 27.19
N PHE A 337 -15.81 36.52 27.11
CA PHE A 337 -16.26 35.84 25.89
C PHE A 337 -17.62 36.40 25.48
N THR A 338 -17.90 36.45 24.17
CA THR A 338 -19.16 36.96 23.64
C THR A 338 -20.27 35.90 23.61
N PRO A 339 -21.55 36.30 23.57
CA PRO A 339 -22.66 35.37 23.36
C PRO A 339 -22.48 34.46 22.14
N GLY A 340 -21.96 34.98 21.03
CA GLY A 340 -21.62 34.21 19.83
C GLY A 340 -20.56 33.14 20.11
N GLN A 341 -19.48 33.49 20.81
CA GLN A 341 -18.47 32.52 21.26
C GLN A 341 -19.08 31.47 22.20
N SER A 342 -19.96 31.86 23.12
CA SER A 342 -20.67 30.93 24.01
C SER A 342 -21.50 29.91 23.23
N ALA A 343 -22.29 30.37 22.25
CA ALA A 343 -23.11 29.48 21.43
C ALA A 343 -22.23 28.49 20.63
N ARG A 344 -21.10 28.98 20.10
CA ARG A 344 -20.15 28.18 19.34
C ARG A 344 -19.48 27.09 20.19
N MET A 345 -19.04 27.41 21.40
CA MET A 345 -18.50 26.43 22.34
C MET A 345 -19.55 25.40 22.78
N GLN A 346 -20.77 25.83 23.12
CA GLN A 346 -21.84 24.90 23.49
C GLN A 346 -22.19 23.95 22.35
N ALA A 347 -22.28 24.46 21.11
CA ALA A 347 -22.51 23.64 19.93
C ALA A 347 -21.35 22.65 19.68
N SER A 348 -20.11 23.07 19.93
CA SER A 348 -18.93 22.20 19.81
C SER A 348 -19.00 21.03 20.79
N VAL A 349 -19.35 21.28 22.05
CA VAL A 349 -19.45 20.28 23.11
C VAL A 349 -20.38 19.12 22.77
N ILE A 350 -21.46 19.37 22.03
CA ILE A 350 -22.47 18.37 21.65
C ILE A 350 -22.36 17.92 20.19
N SER A 351 -21.35 18.41 19.46
CA SER A 351 -21.02 17.94 18.11
C SER A 351 -20.31 16.58 18.15
N VAL A 352 -20.25 15.90 17.00
CA VAL A 352 -19.66 14.54 16.85
C VAL A 352 -18.24 14.44 17.46
N ASN A 353 -17.46 15.51 17.43
CA ASN A 353 -16.05 15.49 17.87
C ASN A 353 -15.85 15.63 19.39
N ARG A 354 -16.85 16.10 20.15
CA ARG A 354 -16.73 16.32 21.60
C ARG A 354 -17.89 15.77 22.43
N ALA A 355 -18.97 15.30 21.79
CA ALA A 355 -20.19 14.84 22.47
C ALA A 355 -19.94 13.76 23.53
N SER A 356 -19.00 12.85 23.30
CA SER A 356 -18.67 11.77 24.22
C SER A 356 -18.19 12.26 25.59
N LEU A 357 -17.56 13.44 25.65
CA LEU A 357 -17.05 14.04 26.89
C LEU A 357 -18.18 14.40 27.85
N THR A 358 -19.35 14.77 27.32
CA THR A 358 -20.53 15.14 28.12
C THR A 358 -21.18 13.95 28.84
N THR A 359 -20.94 12.75 28.32
CA THR A 359 -21.46 11.49 28.86
C THR A 359 -20.40 10.68 29.60
N SER A 360 -19.16 11.18 29.66
CA SER A 360 -18.07 10.44 30.28
C SER A 360 -18.22 10.36 31.79
N LEU A 361 -17.93 9.17 32.33
CA LEU A 361 -17.85 8.94 33.77
C LEU A 361 -16.51 9.39 34.38
N GLY A 362 -15.56 9.89 33.56
CA GLY A 362 -14.22 10.26 33.99
C GLY A 362 -14.19 11.25 35.16
N GLY A 363 -15.16 12.17 35.21
CA GLY A 363 -15.30 13.18 36.28
C GLY A 363 -15.95 12.67 37.56
N THR A 364 -16.30 11.39 37.66
CA THR A 364 -16.98 10.78 38.81
C THR A 364 -16.06 9.80 39.53
N PRO A 365 -16.06 9.74 40.89
CA PRO A 365 -15.23 8.78 41.61
C PRO A 365 -15.58 7.35 41.19
N PRO A 366 -14.61 6.42 41.16
CA PRO A 366 -14.89 5.02 40.86
C PRO A 366 -15.88 4.46 41.90
N ASP A 367 -16.86 3.68 41.44
CA ASP A 367 -17.83 3.04 42.33
C ASP A 367 -17.30 1.71 42.89
N ALA A 368 -17.97 1.16 43.90
CA ALA A 368 -17.64 -0.16 44.47
C ALA A 368 -17.80 -1.34 43.48
N SER A 369 -18.27 -1.06 42.26
CA SER A 369 -18.45 -1.99 41.15
C SER A 369 -17.48 -1.77 40.00
N CYS A 370 -16.31 -1.12 40.21
CA CYS A 370 -15.20 -1.13 39.24
C CYS A 370 -14.73 -2.57 39.01
N THR A 371 -15.47 -3.20 38.12
CA THR A 371 -15.32 -4.56 37.66
C THR A 371 -13.99 -4.60 36.92
N PRO A 372 -13.04 -5.48 37.27
CA PRO A 372 -11.75 -5.59 36.60
C PRO A 372 -11.91 -5.72 35.08
N LYS A 373 -11.54 -4.67 34.34
CA LYS A 373 -11.65 -4.60 32.89
C LYS A 373 -10.30 -4.84 32.26
N ILE A 374 -10.25 -5.81 31.35
CA ILE A 374 -9.07 -6.08 30.54
C ILE A 374 -9.19 -5.28 29.24
N ASP A 375 -8.12 -4.64 28.79
CA ASP A 375 -8.11 -3.89 27.53
C ASP A 375 -6.76 -4.07 26.82
N PHE A 376 -6.74 -3.86 25.50
CA PHE A 376 -5.47 -3.68 24.80
C PHE A 376 -4.81 -2.36 25.22
N GLN A 377 -3.50 -2.37 25.50
CA GLN A 377 -2.77 -1.16 25.84
C GLN A 377 -2.70 -0.19 24.64
N LEU A 378 -2.83 1.11 24.90
CA LEU A 378 -2.54 2.14 23.89
C LEU A 378 -1.05 2.13 23.53
N GLN A 379 -0.74 1.55 22.38
CA GLN A 379 0.59 1.53 21.75
C GLN A 379 0.45 1.76 20.24
N GLY A 380 1.56 2.08 19.57
CA GLY A 380 1.59 2.32 18.12
C GLY A 380 1.13 1.08 17.33
N ASP A 381 -0.05 1.18 16.73
CA ASP A 381 -0.76 0.10 16.05
C ASP A 381 -0.52 0.08 14.54
N ARG A 382 0.18 1.09 14.00
CA ARG A 382 0.64 1.18 12.61
C ARG A 382 2.12 0.87 12.48
N GLN A 383 2.45 -0.14 11.69
CA GLN A 383 3.82 -0.60 11.44
C GLN A 383 4.09 -0.68 9.94
N THR A 384 5.31 -0.37 9.52
CA THR A 384 5.77 -0.64 8.16
C THR A 384 6.47 -2.00 8.13
N GLU A 385 6.24 -2.78 7.08
CA GLU A 385 7.00 -4.01 6.84
C GLU A 385 8.50 -3.73 6.89
N ALA A 386 9.22 -4.60 7.58
CA ALA A 386 10.65 -4.49 7.75
C ALA A 386 11.26 -5.86 7.98
N THR A 387 12.52 -6.00 7.63
CA THR A 387 13.30 -7.21 7.86
C THR A 387 14.17 -7.02 9.10
N ALA A 388 13.93 -7.85 10.13
CA ALA A 388 14.82 -7.98 11.29
C ALA A 388 15.37 -9.40 11.42
N ALA A 389 14.59 -10.41 11.02
CA ALA A 389 14.98 -11.81 10.99
C ALA A 389 14.29 -12.54 9.82
N THR A 390 14.67 -13.80 9.59
CA THR A 390 14.13 -14.63 8.50
C THR A 390 13.85 -16.05 9.02
N THR A 391 12.72 -16.63 8.62
CA THR A 391 12.37 -18.04 8.87
C THR A 391 12.04 -18.68 7.52
N GLY A 392 12.82 -19.67 7.10
CA GLY A 392 12.79 -20.14 5.71
C GLY A 392 13.22 -19.00 4.77
N CYS A 393 12.37 -18.65 3.80
CA CYS A 393 12.54 -17.49 2.91
C CYS A 393 11.66 -16.30 3.31
N ARG A 394 10.96 -16.35 4.44
CA ARG A 394 10.09 -15.26 4.90
C ARG A 394 10.86 -14.34 5.83
N SER A 395 11.08 -13.11 5.38
CA SER A 395 11.60 -12.04 6.22
C SER A 395 10.49 -11.50 7.13
N TYR A 396 10.82 -11.10 8.35
CA TYR A 396 9.86 -10.57 9.31
C TYR A 396 10.49 -9.68 10.36
N LYS A 397 9.64 -8.99 11.12
CA LYS A 397 9.99 -8.30 12.37
C LYS A 397 8.91 -8.54 13.42
N ASP A 398 9.35 -8.79 14.65
CA ASP A 398 8.49 -9.06 15.79
C ASP A 398 8.26 -7.76 16.59
N TYR A 399 7.01 -7.53 16.99
CA TYR A 399 6.55 -6.37 17.75
C TYR A 399 5.86 -6.83 19.02
N SER A 400 6.25 -6.28 20.16
CA SER A 400 5.64 -6.61 21.45
C SER A 400 4.56 -5.60 21.79
N TYR A 401 3.38 -6.11 22.17
CA TYR A 401 2.23 -5.36 22.64
C TYR A 401 1.80 -5.89 23.99
N ASN A 402 0.95 -5.15 24.70
CA ASN A 402 0.43 -5.59 25.99
C ASN A 402 -1.08 -5.48 26.06
N MET A 403 -1.68 -6.37 26.85
CA MET A 403 -3.00 -6.17 27.43
C MET A 403 -2.85 -5.77 28.90
N VAL A 404 -3.73 -4.89 29.37
CA VAL A 404 -3.70 -4.30 30.71
C VAL A 404 -4.99 -4.58 31.47
N ILE A 405 -4.90 -4.59 32.79
CA ILE A 405 -6.05 -4.64 33.70
C ILE A 405 -5.88 -3.60 34.79
N GLY A 406 -6.89 -2.75 35.00
CA GLY A 406 -6.81 -1.63 35.93
C GLY A 406 -6.92 -2.01 37.40
N VAL A 407 -7.79 -2.96 37.66
CA VAL A 407 -8.10 -3.47 39.00
C VAL A 407 -7.77 -4.95 39.02
N ALA A 408 -7.16 -5.43 40.09
CA ALA A 408 -6.84 -6.85 40.22
C ALA A 408 -8.12 -7.72 40.20
N PRO A 409 -8.14 -8.84 39.47
CA PRO A 409 -9.29 -9.72 39.43
C PRO A 409 -9.38 -10.56 40.70
N SER A 410 -10.60 -10.92 41.12
CA SER A 410 -10.82 -11.75 42.31
C SER A 410 -10.46 -13.23 42.12
N ALA A 411 -10.32 -13.67 40.87
CA ALA A 411 -9.84 -14.99 40.46
C ALA A 411 -8.97 -14.83 39.19
N ASN A 412 -8.25 -15.88 38.80
CA ASN A 412 -7.47 -15.86 37.56
C ASN A 412 -8.41 -15.67 36.36
N ALA A 413 -8.15 -14.66 35.55
CA ALA A 413 -8.90 -14.36 34.34
C ALA A 413 -8.02 -14.64 33.11
N THR A 414 -8.52 -15.41 32.15
CA THR A 414 -7.79 -15.78 30.93
C THR A 414 -8.43 -15.13 29.71
N ALA A 415 -7.70 -14.20 29.09
CA ALA A 415 -8.05 -13.60 27.80
C ALA A 415 -7.50 -14.48 26.67
N THR A 416 -8.35 -14.91 25.75
CA THR A 416 -7.95 -15.67 24.56
C THR A 416 -8.07 -14.77 23.34
N LEU A 417 -6.94 -14.38 22.76
CA LEU A 417 -6.87 -13.53 21.57
C LEU A 417 -7.49 -14.22 20.35
N ALA A 418 -8.12 -13.43 19.49
CA ALA A 418 -8.67 -13.87 18.22
C ALA A 418 -8.46 -12.78 17.15
N VAL A 419 -8.35 -13.19 15.88
CA VAL A 419 -8.35 -12.27 14.73
C VAL A 419 -9.79 -12.19 14.20
N ASN A 420 -10.34 -10.98 14.15
CA ASN A 420 -11.67 -10.75 13.61
C ASN A 420 -11.67 -10.90 12.09
N ALA A 421 -12.75 -11.45 11.54
CA ALA A 421 -12.97 -11.49 10.09
C ALA A 421 -13.20 -10.07 9.53
N GLY A 422 -12.83 -9.85 8.27
CA GLY A 422 -13.09 -8.60 7.54
C GLY A 422 -11.91 -7.61 7.48
N GLY A 423 -10.77 -7.93 8.09
CA GLY A 423 -9.52 -7.21 7.85
C GLY A 423 -8.98 -7.45 6.43
N THR A 424 -8.16 -6.52 5.93
CA THR A 424 -7.42 -6.69 4.66
C THR A 424 -6.06 -7.38 4.86
N ALA A 425 -5.57 -7.46 6.11
CA ALA A 425 -4.44 -8.29 6.49
C ALA A 425 -4.91 -9.69 6.91
N THR A 426 -4.20 -10.73 6.46
CA THR A 426 -4.51 -12.14 6.67
C THR A 426 -3.47 -12.78 7.60
N GLN A 427 -3.92 -13.43 8.67
CA GLN A 427 -3.04 -14.17 9.58
C GLN A 427 -2.37 -15.36 8.86
N GLY A 428 -1.11 -15.64 9.20
CA GLY A 428 -0.26 -16.64 8.54
C GLY A 428 0.36 -16.15 7.23
N ILE A 429 -0.16 -15.07 6.66
CA ILE A 429 0.30 -14.45 5.41
C ILE A 429 1.02 -13.13 5.69
N ASP A 430 0.31 -12.18 6.30
CA ASP A 430 0.82 -10.83 6.53
C ASP A 430 1.37 -10.68 7.95
N PHE A 431 0.79 -11.40 8.90
CA PHE A 431 1.22 -11.41 10.30
C PHE A 431 0.89 -12.73 11.01
N ASP A 432 1.51 -12.96 12.16
CA ASP A 432 1.11 -13.98 13.14
C ASP A 432 1.14 -13.41 14.56
N ILE A 433 0.43 -14.05 15.49
CA ILE A 433 0.38 -13.64 16.90
C ILE A 433 0.76 -14.79 17.84
N THR A 434 1.41 -14.44 18.94
CA THR A 434 1.67 -15.39 20.04
C THR A 434 1.68 -14.67 21.40
N THR A 435 1.34 -15.39 22.45
CA THR A 435 1.29 -14.90 23.83
C THR A 435 2.37 -15.51 24.73
N ASN A 436 3.09 -16.52 24.23
CA ASN A 436 4.17 -17.20 24.94
C ASN A 436 5.56 -16.97 24.30
N GLY A 437 5.64 -16.08 23.31
CA GLY A 437 6.87 -15.79 22.55
C GLY A 437 7.30 -16.89 21.56
N SER A 438 6.57 -18.00 21.46
CA SER A 438 6.87 -19.08 20.51
C SER A 438 5.94 -19.00 19.30
N PHE A 439 6.50 -18.99 18.10
CA PHE A 439 5.75 -19.11 16.83
C PHE A 439 5.73 -20.54 16.29
N THR A 440 6.52 -21.46 16.85
CA THR A 440 6.48 -22.89 16.50
C THR A 440 5.45 -23.66 17.31
N SER A 441 5.08 -23.14 18.49
CA SER A 441 4.02 -23.67 19.35
C SER A 441 3.26 -22.49 19.98
N PRO A 442 2.50 -21.73 19.16
CA PRO A 442 1.90 -20.49 19.59
C PRO A 442 0.78 -20.72 20.59
N SER A 443 0.77 -19.88 21.62
CA SER A 443 -0.38 -19.72 22.51
C SER A 443 -1.13 -18.45 22.14
N GLN A 444 -2.45 -18.43 22.35
CA GLN A 444 -3.29 -17.22 22.25
C GLN A 444 -3.87 -16.81 23.60
N GLN A 445 -3.46 -17.46 24.69
CA GLN A 445 -4.00 -17.24 26.03
C GLN A 445 -3.07 -16.37 26.87
N LEU A 446 -3.64 -15.32 27.46
CA LEU A 446 -3.01 -14.45 28.44
C LEU A 446 -3.75 -14.59 29.77
N THR A 447 -3.04 -14.91 30.85
CA THR A 447 -3.65 -15.08 32.18
C THR A 447 -3.32 -13.90 33.08
N PHE A 448 -4.36 -13.19 33.50
CA PHE A 448 -4.30 -12.18 34.56
C PHE A 448 -4.54 -12.87 35.91
N ALA A 449 -3.49 -12.94 36.72
CA ALA A 449 -3.55 -13.63 38.01
C ALA A 449 -4.43 -12.88 39.02
N ALA A 450 -5.13 -13.65 39.87
CA ALA A 450 -5.91 -13.11 40.98
C ALA A 450 -5.05 -12.19 41.85
N GLY A 451 -5.58 -11.03 42.23
CA GLY A 451 -4.85 -10.07 43.07
C GLY A 451 -3.74 -9.29 42.35
N SER A 452 -3.55 -9.45 41.04
CA SER A 452 -2.51 -8.77 40.26
C SER A 452 -3.05 -7.84 39.17
N THR A 453 -2.37 -6.72 38.94
CA THR A 453 -2.60 -5.79 37.82
C THR A 453 -1.50 -5.85 36.76
N SER A 454 -0.66 -6.90 36.80
CA SER A 454 0.47 -7.03 35.87
C SER A 454 -0.01 -7.13 34.42
N SER A 455 0.51 -6.25 33.56
CA SER A 455 0.25 -6.28 32.12
C SER A 455 0.72 -7.61 31.52
N GLN A 456 -0.05 -8.14 30.58
CA GLN A 456 0.26 -9.40 29.90
C GLN A 456 0.75 -9.12 28.46
N PRO A 457 2.01 -9.44 28.11
CA PRO A 457 2.55 -9.17 26.80
C PRO A 457 2.09 -10.19 25.76
N PHE A 458 1.94 -9.75 24.52
CA PHE A 458 1.82 -10.62 23.35
C PHE A 458 2.69 -10.08 22.21
N THR A 459 3.11 -10.96 21.32
CA THR A 459 3.97 -10.63 20.19
C THR A 459 3.21 -10.79 18.89
N VAL A 460 3.30 -9.78 18.04
CA VAL A 460 2.85 -9.82 16.65
C VAL A 460 4.09 -9.88 15.75
N ARG A 461 4.19 -10.92 14.95
CA ARG A 461 5.17 -11.04 13.87
C ARG A 461 4.57 -10.46 12.61
N ILE A 462 5.22 -9.47 12.01
CA ILE A 462 4.81 -8.91 10.71
C ILE A 462 5.79 -9.41 9.66
N TYR A 463 5.29 -10.06 8.61
CA TYR A 463 6.10 -10.55 7.51
C TYR A 463 6.37 -9.43 6.52
N ASN A 464 7.60 -9.36 5.99
CA ASN A 464 7.92 -8.61 4.79
C ASN A 464 7.75 -9.56 3.61
N ASP A 465 6.56 -9.54 3.01
CA ASP A 465 6.09 -10.60 2.11
C ASP A 465 6.46 -10.37 0.63
N ALA A 466 7.26 -9.34 0.32
CA ALA A 466 7.64 -8.92 -1.04
C ALA A 466 6.44 -8.61 -1.97
N SER A 467 5.22 -8.60 -1.44
CA SER A 467 4.02 -8.24 -2.18
C SER A 467 3.93 -6.73 -2.31
N VAL A 468 3.30 -6.25 -3.39
CA VAL A 468 3.10 -4.81 -3.64
C VAL A 468 1.71 -4.33 -3.19
N LYS A 469 1.04 -5.10 -2.33
CA LYS A 469 -0.28 -4.75 -1.77
C LYS A 469 -0.22 -3.39 -1.06
N GLY A 470 -1.31 -2.62 -1.09
CA GLY A 470 -1.40 -1.36 -0.34
C GLY A 470 -1.36 -1.58 1.19
N THR A 471 -1.55 -0.50 1.95
CA THR A 471 -1.71 -0.59 3.42
C THR A 471 -2.85 -1.57 3.76
N ARG A 472 -2.56 -2.51 4.69
CA ARG A 472 -3.49 -3.53 5.15
C ARG A 472 -3.81 -3.33 6.63
N SER A 473 -4.91 -3.90 7.11
CA SER A 473 -5.24 -3.90 8.54
C SER A 473 -5.90 -5.18 9.01
N ALA A 474 -5.67 -5.52 10.27
CA ALA A 474 -6.33 -6.61 10.97
C ALA A 474 -6.80 -6.15 12.35
N THR A 475 -8.01 -6.57 12.74
CA THR A 475 -8.55 -6.26 14.06
C THR A 475 -8.42 -7.49 14.95
N LEU A 476 -7.64 -7.39 16.01
CA LEU A 476 -7.57 -8.38 17.08
C LEU A 476 -8.68 -8.09 18.10
N SER A 477 -9.34 -9.15 18.56
CA SER A 477 -10.25 -9.15 19.70
C SER A 477 -9.82 -10.22 20.69
N TYR A 478 -10.60 -10.42 21.75
CA TYR A 478 -10.40 -11.54 22.66
C TYR A 478 -11.72 -11.98 23.31
N THR A 479 -11.76 -13.24 23.72
CA THR A 479 -12.80 -13.74 24.63
C THR A 479 -12.22 -13.87 26.04
N LEU A 480 -13.07 -13.75 27.05
CA LEU A 480 -12.65 -13.78 28.44
C LEU A 480 -13.30 -14.95 29.20
N ASN A 481 -12.46 -15.80 29.79
CA ASN A 481 -12.88 -16.70 30.86
C ASN A 481 -12.41 -16.12 32.20
N ASN A 482 -13.35 -15.68 33.04
CA ASN A 482 -13.04 -15.01 34.30
C ASN A 482 -12.68 -15.97 35.46
N GLY A 483 -12.68 -17.29 35.23
CA GLY A 483 -12.35 -18.28 36.25
C GLY A 483 -13.28 -18.26 37.47
N GLY A 484 -14.52 -17.77 37.32
CA GLY A 484 -15.46 -17.57 38.43
C GLY A 484 -15.26 -16.27 39.21
N GLY A 485 -14.32 -15.42 38.80
CA GLY A 485 -14.06 -14.10 39.38
C GLY A 485 -14.88 -12.98 38.76
N ASN A 486 -14.52 -11.74 39.09
CA ASN A 486 -15.24 -10.53 38.68
C ASN A 486 -14.67 -9.83 37.42
N ALA A 487 -13.69 -10.39 36.71
CA ALA A 487 -13.15 -9.76 35.51
C ALA A 487 -14.12 -9.77 34.33
N VAL A 488 -14.14 -8.68 33.55
CA VAL A 488 -14.95 -8.52 32.33
C VAL A 488 -14.13 -7.94 31.18
N VAL A 489 -14.66 -8.07 29.96
CA VAL A 489 -14.12 -7.39 28.77
C VAL A 489 -14.23 -5.88 28.98
N GLY A 490 -13.14 -5.16 28.76
CA GLY A 490 -13.09 -3.71 28.88
C GLY A 490 -13.90 -2.99 27.80
N ASP A 491 -14.28 -1.75 28.09
CA ASP A 491 -15.03 -0.86 27.20
C ASP A 491 -14.17 0.26 26.61
N GLY A 492 -12.91 0.40 27.05
CA GLY A 492 -11.98 1.39 26.50
C GLY A 492 -11.37 0.93 25.17
N ARG A 493 -10.79 -0.27 25.13
CA ARG A 493 -10.13 -0.87 23.96
C ARG A 493 -10.31 -2.39 23.94
N PRO A 494 -11.55 -2.88 23.71
CA PRO A 494 -11.81 -4.31 23.56
C PRO A 494 -11.22 -4.91 22.27
N ASN A 495 -10.82 -4.06 21.32
CA ASN A 495 -10.24 -4.45 20.04
C ASN A 495 -8.93 -3.68 19.80
N PHE A 496 -8.00 -4.30 19.07
CA PHE A 496 -6.74 -3.70 18.63
C PHE A 496 -6.66 -3.76 17.10
N VAL A 497 -6.47 -2.62 16.44
CA VAL A 497 -6.42 -2.55 14.97
C VAL A 497 -4.96 -2.43 14.52
N LEU A 498 -4.37 -3.56 14.14
CA LEU A 498 -3.05 -3.57 13.51
C LEU A 498 -3.16 -3.00 12.09
N THR A 499 -2.37 -1.97 11.77
CA THR A 499 -2.21 -1.44 10.41
C THR A 499 -0.79 -1.73 9.91
N ILE A 500 -0.67 -2.33 8.73
CA ILE A 500 0.60 -2.75 8.11
C ILE A 500 0.78 -1.97 6.81
N ASP A 501 1.75 -1.05 6.79
CA ASP A 501 2.18 -0.36 5.58
C ASP A 501 3.19 -1.20 4.80
N ASN A 502 3.01 -1.26 3.49
CA ASN A 502 3.93 -1.96 2.61
C ASN A 502 5.16 -1.10 2.30
N ASN A 503 6.35 -1.71 2.33
CA ASN A 503 7.60 -1.07 1.94
C ASN A 503 7.97 -1.33 0.46
N ASN A 504 7.27 -2.26 -0.21
CA ASN A 504 7.50 -2.65 -1.59
C ASN A 504 6.68 -1.78 -2.54
N LYS A 505 7.29 -1.37 -3.67
CA LYS A 505 6.61 -0.63 -4.73
C LYS A 505 6.48 -1.50 -5.97
N ALA A 506 5.35 -1.40 -6.65
CA ALA A 506 5.18 -2.02 -7.96
C ALA A 506 6.24 -1.47 -8.94
N PRO A 507 6.77 -2.33 -9.83
CA PRO A 507 7.61 -1.86 -10.92
C PRO A 507 6.95 -0.77 -11.74
N TYR A 508 7.73 0.22 -12.14
CA TYR A 508 7.29 1.31 -13.01
C TYR A 508 8.26 1.50 -14.18
N GLY A 509 7.74 1.98 -15.31
CA GLY A 509 8.56 2.28 -16.49
C GLY A 509 9.40 3.54 -16.29
N PRO A 510 10.26 3.90 -17.26
CA PRO A 510 11.00 5.14 -17.20
C PRO A 510 10.06 6.34 -17.10
N THR A 511 10.37 7.26 -16.20
CA THR A 511 9.68 8.54 -16.02
C THR A 511 10.65 9.68 -16.23
N THR A 512 10.12 10.90 -16.34
CA THR A 512 10.92 12.10 -16.17
C THR A 512 10.61 12.63 -14.78
N ASP A 513 11.56 12.46 -13.89
CA ASP A 513 11.45 13.00 -12.54
C ASP A 513 11.87 14.46 -12.53
N THR A 514 11.36 15.19 -11.54
CA THR A 514 11.68 16.60 -11.36
C THR A 514 12.16 16.87 -9.95
N ALA A 515 13.26 17.60 -9.79
CA ALA A 515 13.75 18.05 -8.50
C ALA A 515 13.79 19.57 -8.46
N ALA A 516 13.07 20.17 -7.51
CA ALA A 516 13.15 21.60 -7.22
C ALA A 516 14.39 21.86 -6.37
N ILE A 517 15.28 22.75 -6.84
CA ILE A 517 16.47 23.13 -6.10
C ILE A 517 16.13 24.37 -5.28
N GLY A 518 16.05 24.20 -3.97
CA GLY A 518 15.63 25.23 -3.02
C GLY A 518 14.13 25.21 -2.69
N SER A 519 13.74 26.05 -1.76
CA SER A 519 12.34 26.31 -1.37
C SER A 519 12.04 27.78 -1.56
N ASP A 520 10.86 28.11 -2.07
CA ASP A 520 10.44 29.49 -2.32
C ASP A 520 10.58 30.38 -1.06
N GLN A 521 11.25 31.53 -1.22
CA GLN A 521 11.46 32.57 -0.21
C GLN A 521 11.17 33.98 -0.76
N GLY A 522 10.55 34.11 -1.95
CA GLY A 522 10.20 35.38 -2.57
C GLY A 522 10.70 35.54 -4.01
N THR A 523 10.38 36.69 -4.63
CA THR A 523 10.51 36.88 -6.06
C THR A 523 11.75 37.66 -6.52
N LEU A 524 12.23 37.37 -7.73
CA LEU A 524 13.35 38.01 -8.42
C LEU A 524 12.88 38.54 -9.79
N GLN A 525 13.40 39.69 -10.23
CA GLN A 525 13.03 40.29 -11.53
C GLN A 525 13.84 39.73 -12.70
N SER A 526 14.93 39.02 -12.42
CA SER A 526 15.80 38.36 -13.40
C SER A 526 15.61 36.84 -13.22
N PRO A 527 15.63 36.01 -14.29
CA PRO A 527 16.16 36.32 -15.61
C PRO A 527 15.20 37.04 -16.55
N PHE A 528 13.89 37.08 -16.25
CA PHE A 528 12.84 37.62 -17.12
C PHE A 528 12.59 39.14 -16.93
N MET A 529 13.68 39.90 -17.06
CA MET A 529 13.71 41.34 -16.78
C MET A 529 13.37 42.18 -18.00
N ALA A 530 12.10 42.17 -18.45
CA ALA A 530 11.67 42.88 -19.66
C ALA A 530 11.89 44.42 -19.63
N ALA A 531 12.19 45.00 -18.46
CA ALA A 531 12.65 46.39 -18.36
C ALA A 531 13.96 46.62 -19.13
N ASN A 532 14.75 45.56 -19.34
CA ASN A 532 15.87 45.52 -20.24
C ASN A 532 15.45 44.85 -21.55
N ALA A 533 15.63 45.55 -22.68
CA ALA A 533 15.34 45.00 -23.99
C ALA A 533 16.17 43.73 -24.29
N GLN A 534 17.36 43.63 -23.69
CA GLN A 534 18.27 42.49 -23.80
C GLN A 534 18.84 42.22 -22.42
N ASN A 535 19.02 40.94 -22.06
CA ASN A 535 19.57 40.58 -20.78
C ASN A 535 20.31 39.25 -20.89
N LYS A 536 21.49 39.18 -20.28
CA LYS A 536 22.31 37.97 -20.16
C LYS A 536 22.53 37.70 -18.68
N THR A 537 22.31 36.46 -18.25
CA THR A 537 22.38 36.05 -16.85
C THR A 537 23.23 34.81 -16.64
N GLN A 538 23.82 34.66 -15.46
CA GLN A 538 24.48 33.42 -15.04
C GLN A 538 24.08 33.09 -13.60
N VAL A 539 23.67 31.84 -13.39
CA VAL A 539 23.28 31.27 -12.09
C VAL A 539 24.15 30.06 -11.80
N LEU A 540 24.59 29.90 -10.55
CA LEU A 540 25.33 28.73 -10.08
C LEU A 540 24.49 27.88 -9.11
N TYR A 541 24.29 26.60 -9.45
CA TYR A 541 23.69 25.59 -8.58
C TYR A 541 24.75 24.59 -8.13
N TYR A 542 24.87 24.37 -6.82
CA TYR A 542 25.87 23.47 -6.27
C TYR A 542 25.47 22.00 -6.41
N ALA A 543 26.45 21.13 -6.63
CA ALA A 543 26.23 19.69 -6.66
C ALA A 543 25.59 19.18 -5.35
N SER A 544 25.93 19.79 -4.22
CA SER A 544 25.33 19.49 -2.91
C SER A 544 23.84 19.81 -2.85
N GLU A 545 23.38 20.86 -3.53
CA GLU A 545 21.95 21.20 -3.58
C GLU A 545 21.19 20.21 -4.45
N LEU A 546 21.77 19.82 -5.59
CA LEU A 546 21.19 18.82 -6.49
C LEU A 546 21.07 17.44 -5.81
N THR A 547 22.16 16.97 -5.20
CA THR A 547 22.19 15.68 -4.50
C THR A 547 21.24 15.66 -3.29
N ALA A 548 21.13 16.76 -2.54
CA ALA A 548 20.18 16.88 -1.44
C ALA A 548 18.71 16.75 -1.88
N GLN A 549 18.41 17.12 -3.13
CA GLN A 549 17.08 16.99 -3.73
C GLN A 549 16.90 15.69 -4.53
N GLY A 550 17.82 14.73 -4.37
CA GLY A 550 17.73 13.40 -4.97
C GLY A 550 18.09 13.34 -6.46
N VAL A 551 18.64 14.40 -7.05
CA VAL A 551 19.11 14.38 -8.44
C VAL A 551 20.27 13.40 -8.55
N LYS A 552 20.19 12.48 -9.52
CA LYS A 552 21.22 11.49 -9.82
C LYS A 552 22.12 11.97 -10.97
N ALA A 553 23.36 11.49 -11.00
CA ALA A 553 24.23 11.67 -12.16
C ALA A 553 23.56 11.12 -13.43
N GLY A 554 23.67 11.83 -14.55
CA GLY A 554 22.98 11.47 -15.78
C GLY A 554 22.48 12.68 -16.57
N ASN A 555 21.59 12.42 -17.52
CA ASN A 555 21.06 13.46 -18.40
C ASN A 555 20.00 14.30 -17.69
N ILE A 556 20.11 15.62 -17.80
CA ILE A 556 19.05 16.58 -17.55
C ILE A 556 18.41 16.90 -18.91
N VAL A 557 17.10 16.77 -19.00
CA VAL A 557 16.33 16.89 -20.25
C VAL A 557 15.44 18.12 -20.30
N GLY A 558 15.38 18.87 -19.22
CA GLY A 558 14.67 20.14 -19.17
C GLY A 558 14.89 20.86 -17.86
N LEU A 559 14.48 22.12 -17.82
CA LEU A 559 14.35 22.87 -16.59
C LEU A 559 13.06 23.66 -16.55
N SER A 560 12.59 24.00 -15.36
CA SER A 560 11.46 24.91 -15.18
C SER A 560 11.71 25.95 -14.11
N MET A 561 11.14 27.13 -14.31
CA MET A 561 11.09 28.23 -13.36
C MET A 561 9.63 28.56 -13.06
N LEU A 562 9.33 28.86 -11.79
CA LEU A 562 8.02 29.32 -11.36
C LEU A 562 7.95 30.83 -11.56
N ILE A 563 7.07 31.29 -12.45
CA ILE A 563 6.96 32.69 -12.86
C ILE A 563 5.65 33.27 -12.36
N ASP A 564 5.71 34.40 -11.66
CA ASP A 564 4.59 35.31 -11.44
C ASP A 564 4.57 36.31 -12.60
N LYS A 565 3.69 36.05 -13.57
CA LYS A 565 3.64 36.84 -14.80
C LYS A 565 3.01 38.19 -14.50
N ASN A 566 3.70 39.26 -14.88
CA ASN A 566 3.12 40.58 -14.78
C ASN A 566 1.96 40.70 -15.79
N SER A 567 0.73 40.91 -15.31
CA SER A 567 -0.46 40.97 -16.16
C SER A 567 -0.43 42.10 -17.20
N GLY A 568 0.42 43.12 -16.99
CA GLY A 568 0.66 44.19 -17.93
C GLY A 568 1.79 43.94 -18.93
N SER A 569 2.50 42.81 -18.86
CA SER A 569 3.61 42.47 -19.75
C SER A 569 3.15 41.63 -20.94
N SER A 570 3.46 42.11 -22.14
CA SER A 570 3.26 41.42 -23.42
C SER A 570 4.58 40.97 -24.04
N PHE A 571 5.67 41.05 -23.27
CA PHE A 571 7.02 40.88 -23.78
C PHE A 571 7.26 39.50 -24.38
N VAL A 572 7.87 39.50 -25.57
CA VAL A 572 8.39 38.28 -26.22
C VAL A 572 9.90 38.29 -26.07
N TYR A 573 10.43 37.37 -25.29
CA TYR A 573 11.86 37.15 -25.11
C TYR A 573 12.43 36.52 -26.39
N GLN A 574 12.81 37.39 -27.34
CA GLN A 574 13.33 37.01 -28.65
C GLN A 574 14.71 36.36 -28.53
N GLY A 575 14.90 35.25 -29.26
CA GLY A 575 16.15 34.49 -29.24
C GLY A 575 16.55 34.04 -27.84
N LEU A 576 15.60 33.67 -26.98
CA LEU A 576 15.90 33.18 -25.65
C LEU A 576 16.71 31.89 -25.75
N THR A 577 17.90 31.92 -25.17
CA THR A 577 18.84 30.79 -25.09
C THR A 577 19.06 30.40 -23.65
N ILE A 578 19.15 29.10 -23.41
CA ILE A 578 19.65 28.55 -22.15
C ILE A 578 20.89 27.74 -22.48
N LYS A 579 22.00 28.06 -21.81
CA LYS A 579 23.22 27.27 -21.86
C LYS A 579 23.54 26.71 -20.49
N MET A 580 24.14 25.53 -20.46
CA MET A 580 24.54 24.86 -19.23
C MET A 580 25.98 24.39 -19.30
N GLY A 581 26.69 24.44 -18.19
CA GLY A 581 28.07 23.95 -18.08
C GLY A 581 28.38 23.37 -16.70
N LEU A 582 29.28 22.40 -16.69
CA LEU A 582 29.86 21.87 -15.45
C LEU A 582 30.99 22.79 -14.98
N THR A 583 31.07 23.04 -13.68
CA THR A 583 32.11 23.89 -13.10
C THR A 583 32.45 23.50 -11.67
N THR A 584 33.67 23.79 -11.26
CA THR A 584 34.12 23.70 -9.86
C THR A 584 34.08 25.05 -9.14
N ALA A 585 33.61 26.11 -9.82
CA ALA A 585 33.50 27.44 -9.24
C ALA A 585 32.56 27.43 -8.03
N THR A 586 32.90 28.23 -7.02
CA THR A 586 32.12 28.37 -5.78
C THR A 586 31.22 29.61 -5.76
N ALA A 587 31.28 30.44 -6.80
CA ALA A 587 30.41 31.59 -7.01
C ALA A 587 30.19 31.83 -8.51
N ALA A 588 29.03 32.36 -8.90
CA ALA A 588 28.80 32.80 -10.28
C ALA A 588 29.64 34.04 -10.63
N TYR A 589 30.05 34.81 -9.62
CA TYR A 589 30.99 35.91 -9.77
C TYR A 589 32.01 35.94 -8.63
N ASN A 590 33.28 35.87 -8.98
CA ASN A 590 34.42 36.06 -8.07
C ASN A 590 35.53 36.85 -8.78
N GLY A 591 35.28 38.15 -9.00
CA GLY A 591 36.16 39.03 -9.78
C GLY A 591 35.94 38.97 -11.30
N ALA A 592 35.39 37.86 -11.81
CA ALA A 592 34.92 37.72 -13.19
C ALA A 592 33.69 36.78 -13.26
N PRO A 593 32.82 36.93 -14.29
CA PRO A 593 31.78 35.96 -14.62
C PRO A 593 32.35 34.58 -14.98
N LEU A 594 31.52 33.55 -14.96
CA LEU A 594 31.91 32.21 -15.39
C LEU A 594 32.18 32.20 -16.91
N ASN A 595 33.20 31.44 -17.32
CA ASN A 595 33.56 31.29 -18.72
C ASN A 595 32.48 30.49 -19.47
N ASP A 596 31.71 31.17 -20.30
CA ASP A 596 30.58 30.61 -21.06
C ASP A 596 31.00 29.88 -22.35
N ALA A 597 32.27 29.98 -22.77
CA ALA A 597 32.78 29.30 -23.96
C ALA A 597 32.73 27.76 -23.85
N ALA A 598 32.63 27.23 -22.63
CA ALA A 598 32.50 25.80 -22.35
C ALA A 598 31.04 25.34 -22.15
N PHE A 599 30.06 26.24 -22.25
CA PHE A 599 28.66 25.88 -22.01
C PHE A 599 27.99 25.33 -23.27
N THR A 600 27.13 24.34 -23.08
CA THR A 600 26.31 23.74 -24.15
C THR A 600 24.99 24.47 -24.22
N THR A 601 24.59 24.95 -25.40
CA THR A 601 23.23 25.47 -25.61
C THR A 601 22.23 24.31 -25.56
N VAL A 602 21.37 24.29 -24.54
CA VAL A 602 20.39 23.23 -24.31
C VAL A 602 18.98 23.63 -24.76
N TYR A 603 18.71 24.93 -24.88
CA TYR A 603 17.43 25.46 -25.36
C TYR A 603 17.65 26.74 -26.16
N SER A 604 16.87 26.93 -27.23
CA SER A 604 16.86 28.16 -28.03
C SER A 604 15.52 28.34 -28.73
N SER A 605 14.76 29.38 -28.37
CA SER A 605 13.51 29.77 -29.05
C SER A 605 13.10 31.20 -28.67
N ASN A 606 12.22 31.81 -29.46
CA ASN A 606 11.43 32.93 -28.94
C ASN A 606 10.48 32.40 -27.84
N TYR A 607 10.30 33.14 -26.75
CA TYR A 607 9.48 32.69 -25.63
C TYR A 607 8.64 33.81 -25.04
N THR A 608 7.42 33.48 -24.62
CA THR A 608 6.55 34.36 -23.82
C THR A 608 6.19 33.61 -22.56
N THR A 609 6.46 34.23 -21.42
CA THR A 609 6.18 33.68 -20.10
C THR A 609 4.68 33.52 -19.86
N THR A 610 4.29 32.53 -19.08
CA THR A 610 2.94 32.34 -18.53
C THR A 610 2.99 32.36 -17.00
N ASN A 611 1.87 32.58 -16.33
CA ASN A 611 1.81 32.46 -14.89
C ASN A 611 1.97 30.98 -14.47
N GLY A 612 2.83 30.68 -13.50
CA GLY A 612 3.11 29.32 -13.03
C GLY A 612 4.43 28.72 -13.55
N TYR A 613 4.54 27.39 -13.58
CA TYR A 613 5.74 26.68 -14.04
C TYR A 613 5.91 26.81 -15.56
N ASN A 614 7.00 27.48 -15.96
CA ASN A 614 7.40 27.62 -17.35
C ASN A 614 8.47 26.57 -17.66
N TRP A 615 8.17 25.61 -18.52
CA TRP A 615 9.06 24.50 -18.86
C TRP A 615 9.88 24.80 -20.12
N PHE A 616 11.18 24.53 -20.03
CA PHE A 616 12.15 24.60 -21.12
C PHE A 616 12.69 23.20 -21.39
N THR A 617 12.06 22.49 -22.34
CA THR A 617 12.52 21.16 -22.77
C THR A 617 13.79 21.30 -23.58
N PHE A 618 14.84 20.57 -23.21
CA PHE A 618 16.12 20.69 -23.88
C PHE A 618 16.09 20.03 -25.26
N SER A 619 16.61 20.72 -26.26
CA SER A 619 16.85 20.15 -27.59
C SER A 619 18.04 19.19 -27.58
N THR A 620 18.97 19.37 -26.64
CA THR A 620 20.12 18.50 -26.39
C THR A 620 20.19 18.21 -24.89
N PRO A 621 20.07 16.94 -24.44
CA PRO A 621 20.21 16.61 -23.03
C PRO A 621 21.57 17.06 -22.47
N PHE A 622 21.57 17.59 -21.25
CA PHE A 622 22.78 18.01 -20.56
C PHE A 622 23.25 16.93 -19.59
N THR A 623 24.41 16.32 -19.82
CA THR A 623 24.93 15.27 -18.95
C THR A 623 25.61 15.88 -17.71
N TRP A 624 25.06 15.60 -16.54
CA TRP A 624 25.64 15.95 -15.24
C TRP A 624 26.43 14.77 -14.66
N ASP A 625 27.63 15.03 -14.16
CA ASP A 625 28.56 14.03 -13.62
C ASP A 625 28.27 13.63 -12.17
N GLY A 626 27.29 14.27 -11.52
CA GLY A 626 26.91 14.04 -10.12
C GLY A 626 27.80 14.73 -9.09
N THR A 627 28.85 15.45 -9.50
CA THR A 627 29.86 16.01 -8.58
C THR A 627 30.22 17.47 -8.85
N SER A 628 30.18 17.91 -10.11
CA SER A 628 30.43 19.29 -10.50
C SER A 628 29.20 20.17 -10.24
N ASN A 629 29.42 21.45 -9.96
CA ASN A 629 28.33 22.43 -9.92
C ASN A 629 27.81 22.68 -11.34
N ILE A 630 26.55 23.10 -11.44
CA ILE A 630 25.93 23.45 -12.71
C ILE A 630 25.82 24.96 -12.81
N ALA A 631 26.46 25.52 -13.84
CA ALA A 631 26.23 26.89 -14.27
C ALA A 631 25.10 26.91 -15.31
N VAL A 632 24.13 27.80 -15.12
CA VAL A 632 23.02 28.04 -16.05
C VAL A 632 23.11 29.47 -16.54
N GLU A 633 23.26 29.65 -17.86
CA GLU A 633 23.20 30.96 -18.51
C GLU A 633 21.88 31.09 -19.25
N ILE A 634 21.11 32.14 -18.94
CA ILE A 634 19.87 32.49 -19.66
C ILE A 634 20.07 33.83 -20.31
N CYS A 635 19.81 33.91 -21.61
CA CYS A 635 19.95 35.15 -22.36
C CYS A 635 18.85 35.34 -23.40
N TYR A 636 18.39 36.56 -23.58
CA TYR A 636 17.51 36.95 -24.68
C TYR A 636 17.92 38.31 -25.26
N SER A 637 17.48 38.60 -26.47
CA SER A 637 17.73 39.87 -27.14
C SER A 637 16.46 40.36 -27.85
N GLY A 638 15.78 41.34 -27.26
CA GLY A 638 14.64 42.06 -27.83
C GLY A 638 15.00 43.46 -28.33
N SER A 639 13.99 44.15 -28.88
CA SER A 639 14.10 45.50 -29.48
C SER A 639 13.32 46.59 -28.75
N THR A 640 12.50 46.23 -27.76
CA THR A 640 11.69 47.14 -26.94
C THR A 640 11.84 46.79 -25.45
N THR A 641 11.33 47.62 -24.55
CA THR A 641 11.26 47.34 -23.10
C THR A 641 9.80 47.20 -22.67
N ASP A 642 9.52 46.44 -21.62
CA ASP A 642 8.18 46.24 -21.03
C ASP A 642 8.30 46.00 -19.51
N ASN A 643 7.17 45.76 -18.84
CA ASN A 643 7.14 45.37 -17.43
C ASN A 643 7.79 44.00 -17.23
N SER A 644 8.70 43.90 -16.26
CA SER A 644 9.40 42.64 -15.96
C SER A 644 8.44 41.62 -15.34
N ASP A 645 8.68 40.34 -15.66
CA ASP A 645 8.05 39.23 -14.96
C ASP A 645 8.90 38.84 -13.75
N TYR A 646 8.26 38.20 -12.78
CA TYR A 646 8.92 37.78 -11.55
C TYR A 646 9.14 36.27 -11.55
N VAL A 647 10.29 35.81 -11.07
CA VAL A 647 10.58 34.39 -10.85
C VAL A 647 10.75 34.13 -9.36
N GLU A 648 10.22 33.02 -8.86
CA GLU A 648 10.47 32.64 -7.48
C GLU A 648 11.95 32.31 -7.25
N GLY A 649 12.46 32.71 -6.09
CA GLY A 649 13.84 32.60 -5.69
C GLY A 649 13.99 32.03 -4.29
N TYR A 650 15.21 31.66 -3.95
CA TYR A 650 15.58 31.17 -2.63
C TYR A 650 16.99 31.63 -2.26
N VAL A 651 17.36 31.39 -1.00
CA VAL A 651 18.69 31.67 -0.46
C VAL A 651 19.38 30.34 -0.17
N ASP A 652 20.52 30.09 -0.81
CA ASP A 652 21.26 28.82 -0.66
C ASP A 652 22.14 28.75 0.61
N GLY A 653 22.20 29.83 1.39
CA GLY A 653 22.96 29.91 2.64
C GLY A 653 24.48 30.03 2.49
N SER A 654 25.02 30.03 1.28
CA SER A 654 26.48 30.11 1.04
C SER A 654 27.06 31.50 1.23
N GLY A 655 26.23 32.55 1.20
CA GLY A 655 26.68 33.94 1.26
C GLY A 655 27.32 34.47 -0.03
N ASN A 656 27.52 33.63 -1.05
CA ASN A 656 28.22 33.96 -2.29
C ASN A 656 27.33 34.72 -3.30
N THR A 657 27.94 35.32 -4.32
CA THR A 657 27.24 35.89 -5.47
C THR A 657 27.00 34.79 -6.52
N ASN A 658 25.83 34.14 -6.42
CA ASN A 658 25.47 32.99 -7.26
C ASN A 658 24.50 33.32 -8.39
N PHE A 659 24.08 34.58 -8.51
CA PHE A 659 23.23 35.03 -9.59
C PHE A 659 23.65 36.42 -10.06
N ILE A 660 24.14 36.51 -11.30
CA ILE A 660 24.52 37.76 -11.95
C ILE A 660 23.73 37.98 -13.24
N PHE A 661 23.56 39.24 -13.62
CA PHE A 661 22.89 39.64 -14.84
C PHE A 661 23.43 40.97 -15.38
N SER A 662 23.25 41.19 -16.68
CA SER A 662 23.75 42.37 -17.39
C SER A 662 22.85 42.67 -18.59
N PRO A 663 22.49 43.94 -18.83
CA PRO A 663 21.61 44.35 -19.93
C PRO A 663 22.35 44.38 -21.27
N VAL A 664 22.90 43.24 -21.69
CA VAL A 664 23.67 43.06 -22.92
C VAL A 664 23.06 41.98 -23.81
N SER A 665 23.39 42.00 -25.10
CA SER A 665 22.99 40.94 -26.03
C SER A 665 23.67 39.61 -25.73
N CYS A 666 23.14 38.52 -26.27
CA CYS A 666 23.72 37.18 -26.08
C CYS A 666 25.11 36.99 -26.70
N SER A 667 25.49 37.86 -27.64
CA SER A 667 26.81 37.88 -28.27
C SER A 667 27.81 38.82 -27.59
N ALA A 668 27.36 39.69 -26.69
CA ALA A 668 28.23 40.60 -25.96
C ALA A 668 28.82 39.95 -24.71
N ALA A 669 30.03 40.39 -24.34
CA ALA A 669 30.59 40.10 -23.03
C ALA A 669 29.78 40.83 -21.95
N PHE A 670 29.78 40.29 -20.73
CA PHE A 670 29.17 40.96 -19.58
C PHE A 670 29.75 42.36 -19.39
N GLY A 671 28.89 43.37 -19.25
CA GLY A 671 29.25 44.76 -18.98
C GLY A 671 28.23 45.45 -18.06
N GLY A 672 28.66 46.31 -17.14
CA GLY A 672 27.73 46.91 -16.16
C GLY A 672 27.00 45.85 -15.32
N LEU A 673 27.77 44.95 -14.71
CA LEU A 673 27.26 43.77 -13.99
C LEU A 673 26.43 44.16 -12.76
N SER A 674 25.25 43.55 -12.67
CA SER A 674 24.40 43.52 -11.49
C SER A 674 24.29 42.07 -11.01
N GLY A 675 23.87 41.87 -9.77
CA GLY A 675 23.67 40.52 -9.25
C GLY A 675 23.02 40.51 -7.89
N TYR A 676 22.49 39.35 -7.54
CA TYR A 676 21.97 39.07 -6.21
C TYR A 676 23.10 38.45 -5.37
N THR A 677 23.30 38.99 -4.16
CA THR A 677 24.35 38.55 -3.23
C THR A 677 23.74 37.70 -2.11
N GLY A 678 24.59 37.11 -1.26
CA GLY A 678 24.10 36.35 -0.09
C GLY A 678 23.52 34.98 -0.42
N GLY A 679 23.80 34.41 -1.60
CA GLY A 679 23.27 33.11 -2.03
C GLY A 679 21.89 33.15 -2.66
N VAL A 680 21.34 34.34 -2.92
CA VAL A 680 20.02 34.53 -3.56
C VAL A 680 20.09 34.14 -5.04
N LYS A 681 19.20 33.24 -5.48
CA LYS A 681 19.12 32.78 -6.87
C LYS A 681 17.73 32.20 -7.22
N PRO A 682 17.38 32.06 -8.51
CA PRO A 682 16.09 31.53 -8.93
C PRO A 682 15.88 30.08 -8.49
N LEU A 683 14.65 29.74 -8.11
CA LEU A 683 14.22 28.37 -7.89
C LEU A 683 14.03 27.69 -9.25
N ILE A 684 14.78 26.60 -9.48
CA ILE A 684 14.67 25.80 -10.70
C ILE A 684 14.24 24.39 -10.36
N LYS A 685 13.36 23.83 -11.19
CA LYS A 685 13.13 22.38 -11.29
C LYS A 685 13.95 21.80 -12.41
N PHE A 686 14.88 20.89 -12.12
CA PHE A 686 15.51 20.09 -13.17
C PHE A 686 14.67 18.86 -13.47
N ALA A 687 14.45 18.60 -14.76
CA ALA A 687 13.85 17.36 -15.26
C ALA A 687 14.96 16.40 -15.68
N TYR A 688 14.96 15.18 -15.15
CA TYR A 688 15.93 14.14 -15.49
C TYR A 688 15.22 12.79 -15.70
N PRO A 689 15.68 11.94 -16.63
CA PRO A 689 15.12 10.61 -16.82
C PRO A 689 15.38 9.75 -15.59
N ASP A 690 14.33 9.18 -15.01
CA ASP A 690 14.41 8.01 -14.15
C ASP A 690 14.22 6.78 -15.06
N PRO A 691 15.20 5.87 -15.18
CA PRO A 691 15.03 4.65 -15.96
C PRO A 691 13.93 3.72 -15.42
N GLY A 692 13.40 3.99 -14.23
CA GLY A 692 12.39 3.17 -13.59
C GLY A 692 12.95 1.83 -13.13
N THR A 693 12.09 0.82 -13.07
CA THR A 693 12.49 -0.54 -12.68
C THR A 693 13.23 -1.23 -13.83
N LEU A 694 14.52 -1.47 -13.63
CA LEU A 694 15.38 -2.19 -14.58
C LEU A 694 14.97 -3.66 -14.67
N VAL A 695 15.07 -4.23 -15.88
CA VAL A 695 14.72 -5.62 -16.19
C VAL A 695 16.01 -6.43 -16.38
N GLN A 696 16.08 -7.58 -15.71
CA GLN A 696 17.26 -8.43 -15.70
C GLN A 696 17.57 -8.99 -17.09
N THR A 697 18.85 -8.91 -17.47
CA THR A 697 19.34 -9.31 -18.81
C THR A 697 20.38 -10.43 -18.82
N VAL A 698 20.96 -10.78 -17.66
CA VAL A 698 22.02 -11.81 -17.56
C VAL A 698 21.55 -13.05 -16.80
N VAL A 699 22.21 -14.20 -17.04
CA VAL A 699 22.00 -15.44 -16.28
C VAL A 699 22.34 -15.21 -14.81
N ASN A 700 21.45 -15.61 -13.91
CA ASN A 700 21.53 -15.26 -12.51
C ASN A 700 20.72 -16.19 -11.59
N SER A 701 20.99 -16.10 -10.29
CA SER A 701 20.20 -16.73 -9.23
C SER A 701 19.24 -15.72 -8.60
N SER A 702 17.97 -16.11 -8.45
CA SER A 702 16.95 -15.25 -7.86
C SER A 702 16.88 -15.36 -6.34
N GLN A 703 16.48 -14.26 -5.71
CA GLN A 703 16.06 -14.28 -4.31
C GLN A 703 14.90 -15.26 -4.15
N SER A 704 15.01 -16.14 -3.16
CA SER A 704 13.90 -17.02 -2.82
C SER A 704 12.84 -16.22 -2.09
N GLN A 705 11.61 -16.24 -2.61
CA GLN A 705 10.46 -15.54 -2.04
C GLN A 705 9.36 -16.55 -1.70
N TRP A 706 8.65 -16.32 -0.60
CA TRP A 706 7.56 -17.19 -0.21
C TRP A 706 6.31 -16.92 -1.08
N LEU A 707 5.95 -17.88 -1.93
CA LEU A 707 4.77 -17.81 -2.80
C LEU A 707 3.61 -18.59 -2.16
N GLY A 708 3.05 -17.98 -1.12
CA GLY A 708 1.92 -18.55 -0.39
C GLY A 708 0.57 -18.41 -1.09
N PRO A 709 -0.51 -18.87 -0.44
CA PRO A 709 -1.89 -18.75 -0.91
C PRO A 709 -2.26 -17.32 -1.32
N ASN A 710 -2.84 -17.15 -2.52
CA ASN A 710 -3.34 -15.86 -3.02
C ASN A 710 -2.30 -14.70 -3.00
N GLN A 711 -1.01 -15.03 -3.03
CA GLN A 711 0.08 -14.05 -3.04
C GLN A 711 0.36 -13.51 -4.45
N ASP A 712 0.85 -12.28 -4.52
CA ASP A 712 1.19 -11.58 -5.75
C ASP A 712 2.56 -10.92 -5.57
N ILE A 713 3.58 -11.55 -6.15
CA ILE A 713 4.99 -11.32 -5.84
C ILE A 713 5.76 -10.97 -7.10
N TYR A 714 6.66 -10.00 -6.97
CA TYR A 714 7.66 -9.66 -7.98
C TYR A 714 8.99 -10.31 -7.62
N PHE A 715 9.61 -10.96 -8.60
CA PHE A 715 10.87 -11.66 -8.45
C PHE A 715 11.99 -10.81 -9.04
N TYR A 716 12.96 -10.50 -8.19
CA TYR A 716 14.15 -9.71 -8.51
C TYR A 716 15.41 -10.57 -8.40
N ASP A 717 16.42 -10.20 -9.17
CA ASP A 717 17.76 -10.76 -9.03
C ASP A 717 18.33 -10.42 -7.65
N GLN A 718 19.07 -11.37 -7.07
CA GLN A 718 19.65 -11.19 -5.75
C GLN A 718 20.84 -10.21 -5.74
N THR A 719 21.56 -10.07 -6.85
CA THR A 719 22.82 -9.35 -6.92
C THR A 719 22.63 -7.87 -7.26
N ASN A 720 21.80 -7.57 -8.27
CA ASN A 720 21.60 -6.21 -8.78
C ASN A 720 20.19 -5.65 -8.53
N GLY A 721 19.24 -6.47 -8.05
CA GLY A 721 17.87 -6.06 -7.77
C GLY A 721 17.02 -5.82 -9.04
N GLU A 722 17.44 -6.30 -10.20
CA GLU A 722 16.70 -6.14 -11.45
C GLU A 722 15.51 -7.10 -11.55
N LEU A 723 14.41 -6.64 -12.17
CA LEU A 723 13.14 -7.36 -12.27
C LEU A 723 13.22 -8.50 -13.29
N MET A 724 12.71 -9.68 -12.92
CA MET A 724 12.64 -10.85 -13.81
C MET A 724 11.20 -11.22 -14.18
N ALA A 725 10.37 -11.44 -13.16
CA ALA A 725 9.01 -11.93 -13.34
C ALA A 725 8.07 -11.43 -12.23
N ARG A 726 6.77 -11.53 -12.48
CA ARG A 726 5.72 -11.42 -11.46
C ARG A 726 4.94 -12.73 -11.46
N ILE A 727 4.63 -13.25 -10.28
CA ILE A 727 3.77 -14.43 -10.12
C ILE A 727 2.66 -14.10 -9.13
N GLN A 728 1.43 -14.26 -9.59
CA GLN A 728 0.23 -14.20 -8.77
C GLN A 728 -0.31 -15.62 -8.59
N ASN A 729 -0.21 -16.19 -7.40
CA ASN A 729 -0.89 -17.42 -7.03
C ASN A 729 -2.39 -17.16 -6.94
N LEU A 730 -3.21 -17.90 -7.66
CA LEU A 730 -4.67 -17.74 -7.69
C LEU A 730 -5.40 -18.81 -6.89
N SER A 731 -4.67 -19.56 -6.06
CA SER A 731 -5.18 -20.69 -5.31
C SER A 731 -4.84 -20.59 -3.82
N SER A 732 -5.47 -21.46 -3.02
CA SER A 732 -5.15 -21.64 -1.61
C SER A 732 -3.91 -22.52 -1.37
N PHE A 733 -3.23 -22.97 -2.44
CA PHE A 733 -2.04 -23.81 -2.33
C PHE A 733 -0.81 -22.99 -1.93
N ASP A 734 0.03 -23.51 -1.04
CA ASP A 734 1.30 -22.89 -0.66
C ASP A 734 2.45 -23.53 -1.45
N TYR A 735 3.06 -22.76 -2.36
CA TYR A 735 4.23 -23.21 -3.13
C TYR A 735 5.55 -23.13 -2.33
N GLY A 736 5.51 -22.52 -1.15
CA GLY A 736 6.66 -22.31 -0.29
C GLY A 736 7.68 -21.35 -0.91
N CYS A 737 8.94 -21.57 -0.56
CA CYS A 737 10.05 -20.79 -1.08
C CYS A 737 10.23 -21.07 -2.58
N THR A 738 9.99 -20.04 -3.38
CA THR A 738 9.96 -20.09 -4.85
C THR A 738 11.07 -19.21 -5.41
N GLN A 739 11.73 -19.67 -6.46
CA GLN A 739 12.75 -18.92 -7.19
C GLN A 739 12.37 -18.80 -8.66
N VAL A 740 12.76 -17.70 -9.30
CA VAL A 740 12.64 -17.53 -10.76
C VAL A 740 14.03 -17.26 -11.32
N VAL A 741 14.65 -18.22 -12.00
CA VAL A 741 15.99 -18.04 -12.57
C VAL A 741 15.92 -17.76 -14.06
N ILE A 742 16.84 -16.94 -14.58
CA ILE A 742 17.10 -16.86 -16.02
C ILE A 742 18.09 -17.95 -16.38
N ASP A 743 17.64 -18.97 -17.08
CA ASP A 743 18.45 -20.15 -17.44
C ASP A 743 19.17 -19.99 -18.80
N ARG A 744 18.77 -19.00 -19.60
CA ARG A 744 19.46 -18.57 -20.82
C ARG A 744 19.30 -17.06 -20.95
N ALA A 745 20.35 -16.34 -21.33
CA ALA A 745 20.33 -14.89 -21.49
C ALA A 745 20.69 -14.47 -22.93
N GLY A 746 20.42 -13.20 -23.25
CA GLY A 746 20.84 -12.56 -24.50
C GLY A 746 19.71 -11.85 -25.22
N ALA A 747 20.09 -10.89 -26.07
CA ALA A 747 19.16 -10.01 -26.78
C ALA A 747 18.75 -10.49 -28.19
N SER A 748 19.08 -11.73 -28.57
CA SER A 748 18.77 -12.30 -29.89
C SER A 748 17.84 -13.52 -29.75
N THR A 749 17.98 -14.50 -30.64
CA THR A 749 17.14 -15.70 -30.69
C THR A 749 17.99 -16.97 -30.72
N THR A 750 17.40 -18.05 -30.23
CA THR A 750 18.01 -19.37 -30.25
C THR A 750 17.00 -20.39 -30.76
N GLN A 751 17.52 -21.35 -31.53
CA GLN A 751 16.77 -22.50 -32.01
C GLN A 751 16.16 -23.26 -30.83
N PHE A 752 14.90 -23.67 -30.95
CA PHE A 752 14.22 -24.40 -29.89
C PHE A 752 14.22 -25.90 -30.19
N TRP A 753 13.26 -26.42 -30.95
CA TRP A 753 13.26 -27.83 -31.39
C TRP A 753 13.37 -28.02 -32.91
N ASN A 754 13.43 -26.92 -33.68
CA ASN A 754 13.55 -26.93 -35.13
C ASN A 754 14.55 -25.87 -35.59
N ASN A 755 14.95 -25.97 -36.86
CA ASN A 755 15.94 -25.09 -37.49
C ASN A 755 15.30 -23.97 -38.34
N THR A 756 14.00 -23.68 -38.16
CA THR A 756 13.31 -22.62 -38.93
C THR A 756 13.44 -21.27 -38.21
N PRO A 757 14.12 -20.26 -38.78
CA PRO A 757 14.39 -18.99 -38.09
C PRO A 757 13.13 -18.25 -37.60
N ALA A 758 12.04 -18.30 -38.36
CA ALA A 758 10.76 -17.71 -37.99
C ALA A 758 10.14 -18.31 -36.70
N ASN A 759 10.67 -19.44 -36.23
CA ASN A 759 10.18 -20.22 -35.09
C ASN A 759 11.09 -20.15 -33.86
N TYR A 760 12.19 -19.40 -33.93
CA TYR A 760 13.13 -19.31 -32.82
C TYR A 760 12.49 -18.58 -31.64
N LEU A 761 12.88 -18.98 -30.43
CA LEU A 761 12.48 -18.28 -29.21
C LEU A 761 13.45 -17.12 -28.94
N MET A 762 12.98 -16.13 -28.19
CA MET A 762 13.84 -15.17 -27.54
C MET A 762 14.92 -15.90 -26.73
N ASN A 763 16.14 -15.36 -26.72
CA ASN A 763 17.24 -15.95 -25.98
C ASN A 763 16.95 -16.02 -24.49
N LYS A 764 16.37 -14.96 -23.91
CA LYS A 764 16.03 -14.96 -22.49
C LYS A 764 14.93 -15.98 -22.20
N THR A 765 15.22 -16.93 -21.33
CA THR A 765 14.26 -17.94 -20.85
C THR A 765 14.29 -18.01 -19.33
N PHE A 766 13.22 -18.55 -18.75
CA PHE A 766 12.99 -18.53 -17.31
C PHE A 766 12.71 -19.94 -16.79
N HIS A 767 13.14 -20.23 -15.58
CA HIS A 767 12.78 -21.45 -14.88
C HIS A 767 12.28 -21.12 -13.46
N VAL A 768 11.08 -21.60 -13.12
CA VAL A 768 10.45 -21.33 -11.82
C VAL A 768 10.52 -22.58 -10.95
N ILE A 769 11.11 -22.43 -9.76
CA ILE A 769 11.46 -23.52 -8.85
C ILE A 769 10.77 -23.27 -7.50
N PRO A 770 9.55 -23.79 -7.27
CA PRO A 770 8.90 -23.76 -5.95
C PRO A 770 9.46 -24.85 -5.03
N THR A 771 9.26 -24.71 -3.72
CA THR A 771 9.57 -25.77 -2.73
C THR A 771 8.66 -26.97 -2.94
N THR A 772 7.36 -26.70 -3.13
CA THR A 772 6.36 -27.72 -3.42
C THR A 772 5.64 -27.32 -4.69
N ASN A 773 5.79 -28.10 -5.76
CA ASN A 773 5.10 -27.85 -7.01
C ASN A 773 3.69 -28.48 -7.00
N ASN A 774 2.72 -27.85 -7.66
CA ASN A 774 1.34 -28.34 -7.76
C ASN A 774 0.98 -28.60 -9.23
N PRO A 775 0.89 -29.86 -9.68
CA PRO A 775 0.54 -30.20 -11.07
C PRO A 775 -0.81 -29.67 -11.55
N SER A 776 -1.72 -29.29 -10.63
CA SER A 776 -3.03 -28.70 -10.91
C SER A 776 -3.17 -27.29 -10.32
N GLY A 777 -2.04 -26.61 -10.09
CA GLY A 777 -2.01 -25.27 -9.53
C GLY A 777 -2.49 -24.20 -10.51
N SER A 778 -2.97 -23.07 -10.01
CA SER A 778 -3.44 -21.95 -10.84
C SER A 778 -2.70 -20.67 -10.48
N TYR A 779 -2.09 -20.01 -11.48
CA TYR A 779 -1.33 -18.77 -11.28
C TYR A 779 -1.32 -17.90 -12.54
N ASN A 780 -1.22 -16.59 -12.35
CA ASN A 780 -0.78 -15.68 -13.42
C ASN A 780 0.73 -15.50 -13.33
N ILE A 781 1.41 -15.59 -14.47
CA ILE A 781 2.83 -15.26 -14.58
C ILE A 781 3.02 -14.15 -15.61
N THR A 782 3.83 -13.15 -15.27
CA THR A 782 4.32 -12.13 -16.18
C THR A 782 5.83 -12.28 -16.32
N LEU A 783 6.34 -12.42 -17.55
CA LEU A 783 7.77 -12.48 -17.85
C LEU A 783 8.20 -11.15 -18.48
N TYR A 784 9.25 -10.53 -17.95
CA TYR A 784 9.71 -9.21 -18.39
C TYR A 784 10.90 -9.31 -19.35
N TYR A 785 10.79 -8.63 -20.50
CA TYR A 785 11.82 -8.53 -21.53
C TYR A 785 12.14 -7.06 -21.81
N THR A 786 13.42 -6.77 -22.00
CA THR A 786 13.88 -5.45 -22.43
C THR A 786 13.50 -5.18 -23.88
N GLN A 787 13.48 -3.89 -24.27
CA GLN A 787 13.28 -3.50 -25.66
C GLN A 787 14.29 -4.15 -26.62
N ALA A 788 15.56 -4.25 -26.20
CA ALA A 788 16.62 -4.83 -27.01
C ALA A 788 16.39 -6.34 -27.29
N GLU A 789 15.93 -7.09 -26.29
CA GLU A 789 15.61 -8.52 -26.44
C GLU A 789 14.44 -8.73 -27.42
N VAL A 790 13.40 -7.89 -27.32
CA VAL A 790 12.26 -7.94 -28.24
C VAL A 790 12.70 -7.58 -29.66
N GLN A 791 13.43 -6.48 -29.84
CA GLN A 791 13.90 -6.03 -31.15
C GLN A 791 14.85 -7.03 -31.81
N GLY A 792 15.77 -7.62 -31.06
CA GLY A 792 16.66 -8.62 -31.62
C GLY A 792 15.92 -9.89 -32.04
N TRP A 793 14.85 -10.26 -31.34
CA TRP A 793 13.97 -11.34 -31.77
C TRP A 793 13.18 -11.03 -33.05
N GLN A 794 12.55 -9.86 -33.13
CA GLN A 794 11.84 -9.43 -34.34
C GLN A 794 12.80 -9.36 -35.55
N THR A 795 14.00 -8.82 -35.34
CA THR A 795 15.02 -8.70 -36.39
C THR A 795 15.47 -10.08 -36.90
N ALA A 796 15.72 -11.03 -36.00
CA ALA A 796 16.24 -12.35 -36.38
C ALA A 796 15.17 -13.27 -36.99
N THR A 797 13.91 -13.12 -36.61
CA THR A 797 12.82 -14.01 -37.05
C THR A 797 11.94 -13.42 -38.15
N GLY A 798 11.93 -12.09 -38.32
CA GLY A 798 10.98 -11.38 -39.16
C GLY A 798 9.56 -11.29 -38.58
N GLN A 799 9.34 -11.78 -37.35
CA GLN A 799 8.03 -11.81 -36.70
C GLN A 799 7.69 -10.49 -35.99
N SER A 800 6.39 -10.22 -35.83
CA SER A 800 5.90 -9.10 -35.03
C SER A 800 5.76 -9.50 -33.56
N ILE A 801 6.04 -8.60 -32.61
CA ILE A 801 5.75 -8.82 -31.19
C ILE A 801 4.28 -9.15 -30.92
N THR A 802 3.35 -8.68 -31.77
CA THR A 802 1.92 -9.01 -31.67
C THR A 802 1.60 -10.48 -31.96
N SER A 803 2.53 -11.22 -32.58
CA SER A 803 2.41 -12.66 -32.85
C SER A 803 3.06 -13.54 -31.77
N ILE A 804 3.69 -12.93 -30.77
CA ILE A 804 4.45 -13.64 -29.74
C ILE A 804 3.55 -14.62 -28.97
N GLN A 805 4.09 -15.78 -28.65
CA GLN A 805 3.46 -16.77 -27.80
C GLN A 805 4.36 -17.07 -26.61
N LEU A 806 3.77 -17.38 -25.45
CA LEU A 806 4.47 -17.97 -24.33
C LEU A 806 4.54 -19.47 -24.50
N VAL A 807 5.71 -20.01 -24.21
CA VAL A 807 6.07 -21.42 -24.35
C VAL A 807 6.43 -21.96 -22.99
N LYS A 808 5.89 -23.12 -22.64
CA LYS A 808 6.16 -23.79 -21.36
C LYS A 808 6.48 -25.26 -21.59
N THR A 809 7.52 -25.74 -20.92
CA THR A 809 8.00 -27.14 -20.97
C THR A 809 8.23 -27.68 -19.56
N PRO A 810 8.13 -29.00 -19.28
CA PRO A 810 8.36 -29.55 -17.95
C PRO A 810 9.79 -29.35 -17.45
N ASN A 811 10.76 -29.32 -18.38
CA ASN A 811 12.18 -29.05 -18.11
C ASN A 811 12.54 -27.59 -18.44
N PRO A 812 13.69 -27.06 -17.97
CA PRO A 812 14.21 -25.76 -18.41
C PRO A 812 14.31 -25.66 -19.94
N ILE A 813 13.90 -24.53 -20.51
CA ILE A 813 13.90 -24.32 -21.97
C ILE A 813 15.32 -24.38 -22.53
N SER A 814 16.31 -23.99 -21.73
CA SER A 814 17.74 -24.08 -22.06
C SER A 814 18.22 -25.49 -22.45
N LEU A 815 17.50 -26.56 -22.08
CA LEU A 815 17.84 -27.95 -22.43
C LEU A 815 17.26 -28.41 -23.78
N VAL A 816 16.37 -27.62 -24.39
CA VAL A 816 15.69 -27.97 -25.63
C VAL A 816 16.45 -27.39 -26.82
N THR A 817 16.92 -28.28 -27.68
CA THR A 817 17.64 -27.93 -28.92
C THR A 817 17.09 -28.75 -30.09
N PRO A 818 17.37 -28.38 -31.35
CA PRO A 818 17.05 -29.25 -32.50
C PRO A 818 17.74 -30.62 -32.45
N SER A 819 18.87 -30.74 -31.75
CA SER A 819 19.56 -32.01 -31.50
C SER A 819 18.96 -32.83 -30.34
N ASN A 820 18.17 -32.19 -29.47
CA ASN A 820 17.50 -32.83 -28.35
C ASN A 820 16.06 -32.31 -28.18
N PRO A 821 15.18 -32.47 -29.20
CA PRO A 821 13.84 -31.91 -29.17
C PRO A 821 12.96 -32.57 -28.10
N ASN A 822 13.25 -33.83 -27.74
CA ASN A 822 12.50 -34.60 -26.74
C ASN A 822 12.69 -34.07 -25.31
N ALA A 823 13.73 -33.26 -25.05
CA ALA A 823 13.87 -32.58 -23.76
C ALA A 823 12.70 -31.64 -23.45
N ALA A 824 11.96 -31.20 -24.48
CA ALA A 824 10.81 -30.34 -24.34
C ALA A 824 9.64 -31.00 -23.59
N GLY A 825 9.53 -32.34 -23.63
CA GLY A 825 8.39 -33.06 -23.07
C GLY A 825 7.04 -32.55 -23.60
N THR A 826 6.05 -32.41 -22.73
CA THR A 826 4.75 -31.80 -23.10
C THR A 826 4.88 -30.28 -23.20
N VAL A 827 4.72 -29.75 -24.41
CA VAL A 827 4.83 -28.31 -24.65
C VAL A 827 3.46 -27.65 -24.60
N THR A 828 3.36 -26.58 -23.83
CA THR A 828 2.19 -25.69 -23.82
C THR A 828 2.55 -24.39 -24.53
N ILE A 829 1.73 -23.99 -25.51
CA ILE A 829 1.89 -22.74 -26.26
C ILE A 829 0.61 -21.93 -26.11
N VAL A 830 0.75 -20.68 -25.69
CA VAL A 830 -0.40 -19.81 -25.38
C VAL A 830 -0.12 -18.39 -25.85
N THR A 831 -1.16 -17.68 -26.26
CA THR A 831 -1.07 -16.25 -26.60
C THR A 831 -1.13 -15.43 -25.31
N PRO A 832 -0.06 -14.71 -24.93
CA PRO A 832 -0.06 -13.88 -23.73
C PRO A 832 -0.80 -12.57 -23.95
N THR A 833 -1.22 -11.94 -22.86
CA THR A 833 -1.49 -10.50 -22.83
C THR A 833 -0.16 -9.75 -22.78
N ILE A 834 0.05 -8.86 -23.74
CA ILE A 834 1.24 -8.00 -23.81
C ILE A 834 0.97 -6.73 -22.99
N THR A 835 1.87 -6.44 -22.07
CA THR A 835 1.84 -5.26 -21.19
C THR A 835 3.15 -4.48 -21.35
N SER A 836 3.13 -3.18 -21.08
CA SER A 836 4.34 -2.34 -21.10
C SER A 836 4.81 -2.00 -19.69
N LEU A 837 6.13 -2.02 -19.52
CA LEU A 837 6.83 -1.43 -18.38
C LEU A 837 7.76 -0.36 -18.95
N GLY A 838 7.19 0.78 -19.31
CA GLY A 838 7.92 1.77 -20.10
C GLY A 838 8.21 1.27 -21.51
N THR A 839 9.48 1.24 -21.90
CA THR A 839 9.94 0.65 -23.16
C THR A 839 10.10 -0.87 -23.10
N ASN A 840 10.07 -1.46 -21.91
CA ASN A 840 10.17 -2.90 -21.70
C ASN A 840 8.80 -3.58 -21.86
N THR A 841 8.81 -4.88 -22.15
CA THR A 841 7.61 -5.70 -22.43
C THR A 841 7.39 -6.74 -21.34
N GLY A 842 6.17 -6.81 -20.81
CA GLY A 842 5.71 -7.88 -19.94
C GLY A 842 4.75 -8.81 -20.68
N LEU A 843 5.02 -10.11 -20.69
CA LEU A 843 4.16 -11.13 -21.29
C LEU A 843 3.42 -11.89 -20.19
N THR A 844 2.10 -11.72 -20.11
CA THR A 844 1.27 -12.27 -19.02
C THR A 844 0.34 -13.38 -19.50
N TYR A 845 0.27 -14.49 -18.77
CA TYR A 845 -0.74 -15.53 -19.02
C TYR A 845 -1.13 -16.29 -17.74
N ASN A 846 -2.34 -16.86 -17.73
CA ASN A 846 -2.86 -17.71 -16.65
C ASN A 846 -2.62 -19.19 -16.93
N PHE A 847 -1.81 -19.88 -16.13
CA PHE A 847 -1.60 -21.32 -16.24
C PHE A 847 -2.35 -22.06 -15.13
N THR A 848 -2.85 -23.26 -15.46
CA THR A 848 -3.60 -24.17 -14.55
C THR A 848 -2.86 -25.49 -14.31
N ASN A 849 -1.53 -25.47 -14.38
CA ASN A 849 -0.64 -26.60 -14.14
C ASN A 849 0.57 -26.17 -13.27
N GLY A 850 1.51 -27.08 -12.99
CA GLY A 850 2.67 -26.78 -12.14
C GLY A 850 3.73 -25.86 -12.78
N PHE A 851 4.56 -25.23 -11.95
CA PHE A 851 5.71 -24.42 -12.40
C PHE A 851 6.77 -25.27 -13.11
N SER A 852 7.47 -24.68 -14.09
CA SER A 852 8.50 -25.37 -14.90
C SER A 852 9.36 -24.37 -15.69
N GLY A 853 9.87 -24.72 -16.88
CA GLY A 853 10.56 -23.80 -17.80
C GLY A 853 9.61 -23.00 -18.69
N PHE A 854 9.97 -21.74 -18.97
CA PHE A 854 9.21 -20.78 -19.77
C PHE A 854 10.09 -20.02 -20.77
N GLY A 855 9.55 -19.69 -21.94
CA GLY A 855 10.17 -18.86 -22.96
C GLY A 855 9.12 -18.15 -23.81
N ALA A 856 9.57 -17.35 -24.78
CA ALA A 856 8.69 -16.62 -25.70
C ALA A 856 9.17 -16.69 -27.14
N GLY A 857 8.25 -16.86 -28.10
CA GLY A 857 8.54 -16.92 -29.54
C GLY A 857 7.31 -17.30 -30.34
N VAL A 858 7.48 -17.73 -31.60
CA VAL A 858 6.39 -18.35 -32.40
C VAL A 858 6.79 -19.77 -32.80
N PRO A 859 6.90 -20.71 -31.84
CA PRO A 859 7.20 -22.08 -32.21
C PRO A 859 6.01 -22.65 -33.01
N SER A 860 6.18 -22.92 -34.30
CA SER A 860 5.14 -23.68 -35.01
C SER A 860 4.97 -25.05 -34.35
N LEU A 861 3.71 -25.49 -34.23
CA LEU A 861 3.30 -26.82 -33.74
C LEU A 861 3.67 -27.95 -34.72
N SER A 862 4.86 -27.86 -35.31
CA SER A 862 5.45 -28.84 -36.21
C SER A 862 6.21 -29.90 -35.40
N VAL A 863 5.55 -30.48 -34.42
CA VAL A 863 5.88 -31.79 -33.87
C VAL A 863 4.56 -32.41 -33.41
N LEU A 864 3.84 -33.00 -34.37
CA LEU A 864 2.99 -34.13 -34.05
C LEU A 864 3.63 -35.36 -34.69
N PRO A 865 3.66 -36.51 -33.99
CA PRO A 865 3.87 -37.80 -34.61
C PRO A 865 2.95 -37.95 -35.82
N VAL A 866 3.30 -38.81 -36.77
CA VAL A 866 2.32 -39.24 -37.78
C VAL A 866 1.01 -39.62 -37.05
N THR A 867 -0.09 -38.93 -37.36
CA THR A 867 -1.38 -39.24 -36.76
C THR A 867 -2.04 -40.30 -37.62
N LEU A 868 -1.80 -41.56 -37.29
CA LEU A 868 -2.49 -42.70 -37.90
C LEU A 868 -3.99 -42.60 -37.58
N LEU A 869 -4.80 -42.38 -38.61
CA LEU A 869 -6.26 -42.27 -38.48
C LEU A 869 -6.90 -43.65 -38.26
N GLN A 870 -6.40 -44.64 -38.99
CA GLN A 870 -6.92 -45.99 -38.95
C GLN A 870 -5.88 -46.96 -39.50
N PHE A 871 -5.86 -48.18 -38.96
CA PHE A 871 -5.19 -49.32 -39.53
C PHE A 871 -6.15 -50.50 -39.51
N ASN A 872 -6.48 -51.00 -40.70
CA ASN A 872 -7.45 -52.04 -40.94
C ASN A 872 -6.83 -53.15 -41.80
N GLY A 873 -7.41 -54.33 -41.74
CA GLY A 873 -7.06 -55.43 -42.62
C GLY A 873 -8.28 -56.27 -42.96
N ARG A 874 -8.23 -56.95 -44.11
CA ARG A 874 -9.22 -57.95 -44.51
C ARG A 874 -8.59 -59.02 -45.38
N LEU A 875 -9.17 -60.22 -45.36
CA LEU A 875 -8.80 -61.28 -46.29
C LEU A 875 -9.52 -61.10 -47.63
N VAL A 876 -8.78 -61.10 -48.72
CA VAL A 876 -9.29 -61.08 -50.09
C VAL A 876 -8.60 -62.19 -50.88
N ASN A 877 -9.35 -63.22 -51.29
CA ASN A 877 -8.85 -64.37 -52.05
C ASN A 877 -7.61 -65.05 -51.41
N GLY A 878 -7.61 -65.22 -50.08
CA GLY A 878 -6.50 -65.85 -49.33
C GLY A 878 -5.31 -64.94 -49.04
N ASN A 879 -5.36 -63.66 -49.42
CA ASN A 879 -4.33 -62.66 -49.12
C ASN A 879 -4.83 -61.69 -48.05
N ALA A 880 -3.95 -61.26 -47.15
CA ALA A 880 -4.25 -60.18 -46.22
C ALA A 880 -3.99 -58.84 -46.88
N VAL A 881 -5.05 -58.07 -47.11
CA VAL A 881 -4.97 -56.69 -47.61
C VAL A 881 -5.09 -55.76 -46.41
N LEU A 882 -4.01 -55.07 -46.11
CA LEU A 882 -3.88 -54.08 -45.04
C LEU A 882 -4.00 -52.69 -45.63
N THR A 883 -4.78 -51.83 -44.98
CA THR A 883 -4.99 -50.45 -45.39
C THR A 883 -4.92 -49.52 -44.20
N TRP A 884 -4.22 -48.40 -44.34
CA TRP A 884 -4.19 -47.36 -43.34
C TRP A 884 -4.23 -45.98 -43.97
N SER A 885 -4.56 -44.99 -43.16
CA SER A 885 -4.45 -43.60 -43.55
C SER A 885 -3.85 -42.74 -42.46
N THR A 886 -3.11 -41.71 -42.88
CA THR A 886 -2.50 -40.71 -42.01
C THR A 886 -3.22 -39.39 -42.21
N ALA A 887 -3.47 -38.65 -41.13
CA ALA A 887 -4.07 -37.31 -41.24
C ALA A 887 -3.05 -36.29 -41.78
N THR A 888 -1.83 -36.38 -41.26
CA THR A 888 -0.67 -35.54 -41.58
C THR A 888 0.60 -36.36 -41.38
N GLU A 889 1.64 -36.05 -42.14
CA GLU A 889 2.97 -36.66 -42.05
C GLU A 889 4.01 -35.57 -41.91
N GLN A 890 4.95 -35.74 -40.99
CA GLN A 890 6.05 -34.80 -40.86
C GLN A 890 7.31 -35.52 -40.42
N ASN A 891 8.38 -35.39 -41.22
CA ASN A 891 9.62 -36.12 -41.07
C ASN A 891 9.42 -37.65 -40.98
N SER A 892 8.40 -38.19 -41.64
CA SER A 892 8.14 -39.64 -41.65
C SER A 892 8.97 -40.31 -42.74
N ALA A 893 9.76 -41.32 -42.37
CA ALA A 893 10.49 -42.15 -43.32
C ALA A 893 9.56 -43.17 -44.00
N GLY A 894 8.62 -43.77 -43.25
CA GLY A 894 7.71 -44.80 -43.75
C GLY A 894 7.19 -45.75 -42.67
N PHE A 895 6.57 -46.84 -43.10
CA PHE A 895 5.89 -47.80 -42.24
C PHE A 895 6.50 -49.20 -42.41
N GLU A 896 7.01 -49.81 -41.35
CA GLU A 896 7.29 -51.25 -41.32
C GLU A 896 5.98 -52.00 -41.05
N VAL A 897 5.68 -52.97 -41.90
CA VAL A 897 4.56 -53.87 -41.71
C VAL A 897 5.08 -55.13 -41.03
N ASP A 898 4.58 -55.36 -39.82
CA ASP A 898 4.95 -56.51 -39.01
C ASP A 898 3.82 -57.53 -38.96
N ARG A 899 4.18 -58.81 -38.95
CA ARG A 899 3.25 -59.95 -38.85
C ARG A 899 3.59 -60.84 -37.67
N SER A 900 2.57 -61.38 -37.02
CA SER A 900 2.68 -62.39 -35.96
C SER A 900 1.63 -63.50 -36.11
N ALA A 901 2.01 -64.72 -35.75
CA ALA A 901 1.08 -65.86 -35.68
C ALA A 901 0.47 -66.04 -34.28
N ASP A 902 1.06 -65.45 -33.24
CA ASP A 902 0.64 -65.60 -31.83
C ASP A 902 0.21 -64.28 -31.17
N GLY A 903 0.35 -63.16 -31.87
CA GLY A 903 0.00 -61.82 -31.39
C GLY A 903 1.03 -61.21 -30.43
N THR A 904 2.17 -61.86 -30.21
CA THR A 904 3.22 -61.42 -29.27
C THR A 904 4.61 -61.34 -29.91
N HIS A 905 4.96 -62.26 -30.83
CA HIS A 905 6.21 -62.25 -31.56
C HIS A 905 5.98 -61.73 -32.98
N PHE A 906 6.40 -60.50 -33.25
CA PHE A 906 6.24 -59.83 -34.53
C PHE A 906 7.53 -59.87 -35.35
N SER A 907 7.39 -60.15 -36.65
CA SER A 907 8.48 -60.09 -37.63
C SER A 907 8.10 -59.17 -38.77
N LYS A 908 9.05 -58.32 -39.19
CA LYS A 908 8.89 -57.44 -40.35
C LYS A 908 8.71 -58.23 -41.63
N ILE A 909 7.63 -57.94 -42.37
CA ILE A 909 7.31 -58.56 -43.67
C ILE A 909 7.33 -57.57 -44.82
N GLY A 910 7.34 -56.26 -44.55
CA GLY A 910 7.32 -55.24 -45.58
C GLY A 910 7.68 -53.85 -45.08
N TYR A 911 7.91 -52.95 -46.03
CA TYR A 911 8.10 -51.52 -45.77
C TYR A 911 7.39 -50.71 -46.84
N VAL A 912 6.63 -49.69 -46.43
CA VAL A 912 5.96 -48.76 -47.34
C VAL A 912 6.49 -47.34 -47.06
N PRO A 913 7.13 -46.67 -48.03
CA PRO A 913 7.63 -45.32 -47.84
C PRO A 913 6.47 -44.32 -47.63
N ALA A 914 6.64 -43.41 -46.68
CA ALA A 914 5.69 -42.31 -46.45
C ALA A 914 5.88 -41.20 -47.50
N ALA A 915 4.98 -40.21 -47.52
CA ALA A 915 5.11 -39.01 -48.35
C ALA A 915 6.16 -38.01 -47.80
N GLY A 916 6.81 -38.32 -46.67
CA GLY A 916 7.85 -37.51 -46.03
C GLY A 916 7.27 -36.37 -45.20
N ASN A 917 6.67 -35.40 -45.89
CA ASN A 917 5.93 -34.29 -45.28
C ASN A 917 4.59 -34.10 -46.02
N SER A 918 3.48 -34.18 -45.31
CA SER A 918 2.15 -33.94 -45.84
C SER A 918 1.21 -33.33 -44.81
N SER A 919 0.46 -32.30 -45.23
CA SER A 919 -0.60 -31.68 -44.44
C SER A 919 -2.00 -32.12 -44.88
N THR A 920 -2.10 -33.10 -45.78
CA THR A 920 -3.37 -33.67 -46.26
C THR A 920 -3.34 -35.19 -46.10
N GLN A 921 -4.52 -35.80 -45.96
CA GLN A 921 -4.62 -37.23 -45.73
C GLN A 921 -3.90 -38.04 -46.82
N LYS A 922 -3.15 -39.06 -46.40
CA LYS A 922 -2.55 -40.05 -47.29
C LYS A 922 -3.07 -41.43 -46.95
N ASP A 923 -3.41 -42.18 -48.00
CA ASP A 923 -3.91 -43.54 -47.90
C ASP A 923 -2.86 -44.51 -48.42
N TYR A 924 -2.66 -45.61 -47.70
CA TYR A 924 -1.66 -46.62 -47.98
C TYR A 924 -2.28 -48.01 -47.98
N THR A 925 -1.66 -48.91 -48.74
CA THR A 925 -2.06 -50.31 -48.83
C THR A 925 -0.84 -51.21 -48.86
N PHE A 926 -0.96 -52.37 -48.21
CA PHE A 926 0.02 -53.44 -48.26
C PHE A 926 -0.70 -54.77 -48.38
N THR A 927 -0.22 -55.66 -49.25
CA THR A 927 -0.80 -57.00 -49.44
C THR A 927 0.21 -58.06 -49.06
N ASP A 928 -0.14 -58.89 -48.08
CA ASP A 928 0.61 -60.09 -47.70
C ASP A 928 -0.02 -61.32 -48.39
N PRO A 929 0.66 -61.95 -49.36
CA PRO A 929 0.09 -63.04 -50.14
C PRO A 929 0.15 -64.39 -49.42
N SER A 930 -0.88 -65.23 -49.62
CA SER A 930 -0.92 -66.64 -49.20
C SER A 930 -0.80 -66.87 -47.67
N ILE A 931 -1.77 -66.34 -46.94
CA ILE A 931 -1.88 -66.46 -45.47
C ILE A 931 -2.19 -67.93 -45.10
N THR A 932 -1.32 -68.54 -44.28
CA THR A 932 -1.51 -69.91 -43.76
C THR A 932 -1.62 -69.87 -42.23
N GLY A 933 -2.84 -70.06 -41.70
CA GLY A 933 -3.12 -70.09 -40.26
C GLY A 933 -4.53 -69.59 -39.91
N ASP A 934 -5.08 -70.07 -38.79
CA ASP A 934 -6.45 -69.73 -38.34
C ASP A 934 -6.60 -68.28 -37.85
N SER A 935 -5.49 -67.65 -37.48
CA SER A 935 -5.42 -66.29 -36.97
C SER A 935 -4.04 -65.70 -37.28
N ILE A 936 -4.01 -64.54 -37.95
CA ILE A 936 -2.78 -63.80 -38.20
C ILE A 936 -2.96 -62.35 -37.73
N TYR A 937 -1.94 -61.85 -37.03
CA TYR A 937 -1.90 -60.52 -36.44
C TYR A 937 -0.95 -59.62 -37.22
N TYR A 938 -1.33 -58.36 -37.39
CA TYR A 938 -0.52 -57.34 -38.04
C TYR A 938 -0.44 -56.09 -37.17
N GLN A 939 0.69 -55.41 -37.23
CA GLN A 939 0.86 -54.06 -36.69
C GLN A 939 1.73 -53.25 -37.65
N LEU A 940 1.65 -51.93 -37.56
CA LEU A 940 2.58 -51.03 -38.22
C LEU A 940 3.57 -50.52 -37.20
N LYS A 941 4.83 -50.36 -37.62
CA LYS A 941 5.79 -49.50 -36.95
C LYS A 941 6.03 -48.28 -37.83
N GLU A 942 5.55 -47.14 -37.38
CA GLU A 942 5.77 -45.84 -38.02
C GLU A 942 7.21 -45.43 -37.74
N ILE A 943 8.00 -45.13 -38.77
CA ILE A 943 9.41 -44.77 -38.65
C ILE A 943 9.61 -43.32 -39.09
N ASP A 944 10.27 -42.54 -38.24
CA ASP A 944 10.69 -41.17 -38.52
C ASP A 944 12.04 -41.14 -39.26
N LEU A 945 12.37 -40.02 -39.92
CA LEU A 945 13.65 -39.81 -40.60
C LEU A 945 14.86 -39.89 -39.65
N ASP A 946 14.66 -39.77 -38.34
CA ASP A 946 15.70 -39.95 -37.31
C ASP A 946 15.84 -41.41 -36.83
N GLY A 947 15.04 -42.33 -37.39
CA GLY A 947 15.08 -43.76 -37.12
C GLY A 947 14.28 -44.23 -35.90
N LYS A 948 13.62 -43.33 -35.17
CA LYS A 948 12.69 -43.72 -34.10
C LYS A 948 11.40 -44.26 -34.70
N GLY A 949 10.69 -45.08 -33.92
CA GLY A 949 9.37 -45.52 -34.38
C GLY A 949 8.37 -45.82 -33.29
N THR A 950 7.10 -45.73 -33.68
CA THR A 950 5.91 -45.92 -32.83
C THR A 950 5.03 -47.01 -33.44
N TYR A 951 4.43 -47.88 -32.62
CA TYR A 951 3.58 -48.96 -33.11
C TYR A 951 2.09 -48.58 -33.14
N SER A 952 1.38 -49.07 -34.16
CA SER A 952 -0.08 -48.98 -34.26
C SER A 952 -0.80 -49.95 -33.30
N ASN A 953 -2.13 -49.92 -33.30
CA ASN A 953 -2.94 -51.03 -32.81
C ASN A 953 -2.68 -52.31 -33.64
N ILE A 954 -2.94 -53.47 -33.03
CA ILE A 954 -2.84 -54.77 -33.71
C ILE A 954 -4.15 -55.08 -34.44
N VAL A 955 -4.05 -55.49 -35.70
CA VAL A 955 -5.16 -55.99 -36.54
C VAL A 955 -5.09 -57.51 -36.59
N LEU A 956 -6.16 -58.18 -36.15
CA LEU A 956 -6.31 -59.63 -36.25
C LEU A 956 -7.17 -60.00 -37.47
N LEU A 957 -6.63 -60.81 -38.37
CA LEU A 957 -7.37 -61.44 -39.44
C LEU A 957 -7.57 -62.92 -39.10
N ARG A 958 -8.83 -63.35 -39.05
CA ARG A 958 -9.21 -64.75 -38.89
C ARG A 958 -9.70 -65.29 -40.22
N ASP A 959 -9.33 -66.51 -40.55
CA ASP A 959 -9.90 -67.18 -41.71
C ASP A 959 -11.42 -67.40 -41.48
N PRO A 960 -12.31 -66.80 -42.31
CA PRO A 960 -13.74 -67.03 -42.19
C PRO A 960 -14.17 -68.46 -42.58
N TYR A 961 -13.27 -69.30 -43.10
CA TYR A 961 -13.55 -70.68 -43.51
C TYR A 961 -13.04 -71.75 -42.52
N ALA A 962 -12.52 -71.37 -41.34
CA ALA A 962 -12.16 -72.31 -40.29
C ALA A 962 -13.39 -73.11 -39.81
N THR A 963 -13.24 -74.43 -39.64
CA THR A 963 -14.36 -75.35 -39.34
C THR A 963 -15.03 -75.01 -38.01
N PRO A 964 -16.38 -74.89 -37.95
CA PRO A 964 -17.10 -74.68 -36.70
C PRO A 964 -16.84 -75.82 -35.70
N ALA A 965 -16.43 -75.48 -34.48
CA ALA A 965 -16.13 -76.43 -33.43
C ALA A 965 -16.86 -76.05 -32.13
N ILE A 966 -17.44 -77.04 -31.45
CA ILE A 966 -18.01 -76.91 -30.11
C ILE A 966 -17.17 -77.78 -29.19
N THR A 967 -16.67 -77.20 -28.09
CA THR A 967 -15.87 -77.91 -27.08
C THR A 967 -16.56 -77.83 -25.73
N ILE A 968 -16.74 -78.96 -25.05
CA ILE A 968 -17.41 -79.01 -23.74
C ILE A 968 -16.40 -79.37 -22.64
N LEU A 969 -16.29 -78.51 -21.61
CA LEU A 969 -15.33 -78.65 -20.51
C LEU A 969 -15.87 -78.03 -19.20
N PRO A 970 -15.38 -78.41 -18.02
CA PRO A 970 -14.44 -79.50 -17.78
C PRO A 970 -15.10 -80.86 -18.01
N ASN A 971 -14.34 -81.85 -18.46
CA ASN A 971 -14.80 -83.23 -18.56
C ASN A 971 -13.69 -84.15 -18.05
N PRO A 972 -13.83 -84.79 -16.87
CA PRO A 972 -15.04 -84.92 -16.04
C PRO A 972 -15.50 -83.63 -15.33
N PHE A 973 -16.81 -83.47 -15.12
CA PHE A 973 -17.43 -82.32 -14.44
C PHE A 973 -17.98 -82.67 -13.05
N THR A 974 -18.11 -81.64 -12.20
CA THR A 974 -18.73 -81.75 -10.87
C THR A 974 -20.06 -81.00 -10.85
N THR A 975 -20.09 -79.68 -10.90
CA THR A 975 -21.34 -78.91 -10.71
C THR A 975 -21.94 -78.35 -11.99
N GLY A 976 -21.17 -78.25 -13.08
CA GLY A 976 -21.65 -77.69 -14.34
C GLY A 976 -20.64 -77.89 -15.47
N LEU A 977 -21.03 -77.49 -16.67
CA LEU A 977 -20.26 -77.61 -17.91
C LEU A 977 -20.26 -76.26 -18.65
N ASP A 978 -19.12 -75.89 -19.20
CA ASP A 978 -18.96 -74.81 -20.17
C ASP A 978 -18.93 -75.37 -21.59
N ILE A 979 -19.74 -74.78 -22.45
CA ILE A 979 -19.82 -75.06 -23.88
C ILE A 979 -19.12 -73.88 -24.59
N LEU A 980 -17.94 -74.12 -25.13
CA LEU A 980 -17.19 -73.15 -25.91
C LEU A 980 -17.53 -73.32 -27.38
N PHE A 981 -17.90 -72.22 -28.02
CA PHE A 981 -18.19 -72.13 -29.43
C PHE A 981 -17.01 -71.49 -30.14
N SER A 982 -16.55 -72.11 -31.22
CA SER A 982 -15.49 -71.56 -32.08
C SER A 982 -15.99 -71.60 -33.51
N HIS A 983 -16.06 -70.43 -34.15
CA HIS A 983 -16.58 -70.29 -35.52
C HIS A 983 -18.05 -70.75 -35.69
N VAL A 984 -18.86 -70.72 -34.62
CA VAL A 984 -20.32 -70.91 -34.66
C VAL A 984 -21.00 -69.54 -34.55
N GLN A 985 -21.95 -69.25 -35.44
CA GLN A 985 -22.65 -67.97 -35.45
C GLN A 985 -23.51 -67.77 -34.18
N PRO A 986 -23.60 -66.55 -33.64
CA PRO A 986 -24.50 -66.24 -32.52
C PRO A 986 -25.96 -66.59 -32.83
N GLY A 987 -26.69 -67.12 -31.85
CA GLY A 987 -28.09 -67.49 -32.03
C GLY A 987 -28.62 -68.50 -31.02
N PRO A 988 -29.90 -68.91 -31.15
CA PRO A 988 -30.52 -69.88 -30.27
C PRO A 988 -29.87 -71.27 -30.40
N VAL A 989 -29.54 -71.88 -29.27
CA VAL A 989 -29.09 -73.26 -29.16
C VAL A 989 -30.02 -74.08 -28.26
N GLU A 990 -30.11 -75.37 -28.53
CA GLU A 990 -30.77 -76.35 -27.64
C GLU A 990 -29.71 -77.29 -27.05
N ILE A 991 -29.76 -77.45 -25.73
CA ILE A 991 -28.86 -78.32 -24.98
C ILE A 991 -29.67 -79.46 -24.36
N ARG A 992 -29.21 -80.70 -24.56
CA ARG A 992 -29.79 -81.90 -23.95
C ARG A 992 -28.71 -82.71 -23.25
N LEU A 993 -29.01 -83.17 -22.04
CA LEU A 993 -28.18 -84.14 -21.33
C LEU A 993 -28.90 -85.49 -21.31
N LEU A 994 -28.24 -86.52 -21.83
CA LEU A 994 -28.78 -87.87 -21.98
C LEU A 994 -27.96 -88.86 -21.14
N ASP A 995 -28.59 -89.90 -20.60
CA ASP A 995 -27.85 -91.06 -20.10
C ASP A 995 -27.33 -91.95 -21.25
N ILE A 996 -26.52 -92.97 -20.91
CA ILE A 996 -25.94 -93.89 -21.91
C ILE A 996 -26.97 -94.74 -22.65
N THR A 997 -28.20 -94.86 -22.14
CA THR A 997 -29.30 -95.55 -22.82
C THR A 997 -30.05 -94.63 -23.78
N GLY A 998 -29.68 -93.34 -23.83
CA GLY A 998 -30.31 -92.32 -24.66
C GLY A 998 -31.51 -91.64 -24.00
N ARG A 999 -31.80 -91.93 -22.72
CA ARG A 999 -32.89 -91.27 -22.00
C ARG A 999 -32.50 -89.83 -21.66
N GLU A 1000 -33.37 -88.89 -21.99
CA GLU A 1000 -33.18 -87.47 -21.69
C GLU A 1000 -33.36 -87.20 -20.20
N LEU A 1001 -32.34 -86.57 -19.61
CA LEU A 1001 -32.30 -86.17 -18.19
C LEU A 1001 -32.52 -84.67 -18.02
N LEU A 1002 -32.11 -83.88 -19.01
CA LEU A 1002 -32.30 -82.43 -19.03
C LEU A 1002 -32.40 -81.94 -20.47
N ARG A 1003 -33.26 -80.92 -20.67
CA ARG A 1003 -33.35 -80.15 -21.91
C ARG A 1003 -33.49 -78.67 -21.59
N GLN A 1004 -32.72 -77.85 -22.29
CA GLN A 1004 -32.84 -76.39 -22.32
C GLN A 1004 -32.91 -75.95 -23.79
N SER A 1005 -34.04 -75.40 -24.21
CA SER A 1005 -34.25 -74.96 -25.60
C SER A 1005 -34.30 -73.43 -25.67
N GLY A 1006 -33.78 -72.86 -26.77
CA GLY A 1006 -33.88 -71.42 -27.06
C GLY A 1006 -32.85 -70.55 -26.35
N VAL A 1007 -31.78 -71.14 -25.80
CA VAL A 1007 -30.72 -70.40 -25.10
C VAL A 1007 -29.94 -69.58 -26.11
N GLN A 1008 -29.84 -68.27 -25.92
CA GLN A 1008 -29.09 -67.41 -26.83
C GLN A 1008 -27.59 -67.52 -26.55
N SER A 1009 -26.83 -68.03 -27.52
CA SER A 1009 -25.37 -68.01 -27.50
C SER A 1009 -24.85 -66.80 -28.25
N ASP A 1010 -23.87 -66.11 -27.70
CA ASP A 1010 -23.13 -65.03 -28.35
C ASP A 1010 -22.03 -65.53 -29.32
N GLY A 1011 -21.97 -66.85 -29.54
CA GLY A 1011 -20.98 -67.49 -30.38
C GLY A 1011 -19.63 -67.70 -29.70
N SER A 1012 -19.51 -67.46 -28.38
CA SER A 1012 -18.26 -67.62 -27.62
C SER A 1012 -18.34 -68.69 -26.52
N ARG A 1013 -19.16 -68.51 -25.48
CA ARG A 1013 -19.25 -69.42 -24.33
C ARG A 1013 -20.65 -69.44 -23.73
N LEU A 1014 -21.10 -70.62 -23.33
CA LEU A 1014 -22.34 -70.82 -22.58
C LEU A 1014 -22.11 -71.75 -21.39
N HIS A 1015 -22.52 -71.32 -20.19
CA HIS A 1015 -22.41 -72.12 -18.97
C HIS A 1015 -23.73 -72.87 -18.70
N LEU A 1016 -23.64 -74.19 -18.51
CA LEU A 1016 -24.71 -75.08 -18.09
C LEU A 1016 -24.50 -75.50 -16.63
N ASP A 1017 -25.28 -74.92 -15.73
CA ASP A 1017 -25.31 -75.32 -14.32
C ASP A 1017 -26.13 -76.62 -14.14
N LEU A 1018 -25.50 -77.62 -13.53
CA LEU A 1018 -26.07 -78.93 -13.22
C LEU A 1018 -26.05 -79.23 -11.71
N SER A 1019 -25.77 -78.23 -10.87
CA SER A 1019 -25.63 -78.37 -9.42
C SER A 1019 -26.93 -78.84 -8.75
N GLY A 1020 -28.08 -78.47 -9.30
CA GLY A 1020 -29.41 -78.91 -8.85
C GLY A 1020 -29.89 -80.25 -9.41
N SER A 1021 -29.19 -80.83 -10.39
CA SER A 1021 -29.58 -82.10 -11.02
C SER A 1021 -29.03 -83.28 -10.21
N ARG A 1022 -29.90 -84.17 -9.72
CA ARG A 1022 -29.53 -85.39 -8.96
C ARG A 1022 -28.94 -86.48 -9.87
N LEU A 1023 -27.84 -86.17 -10.55
CA LEU A 1023 -27.10 -87.08 -11.42
C LEU A 1023 -26.12 -87.92 -10.59
N ALA A 1024 -26.15 -89.24 -10.76
CA ALA A 1024 -25.17 -90.12 -10.17
C ALA A 1024 -23.80 -89.95 -10.85
N SER A 1025 -22.71 -90.31 -10.18
CA SER A 1025 -21.38 -90.39 -10.82
C SER A 1025 -21.43 -91.41 -11.95
N GLY A 1026 -21.01 -91.02 -13.15
CA GLY A 1026 -21.22 -91.84 -14.34
C GLY A 1026 -20.98 -91.12 -15.66
N VAL A 1027 -21.20 -91.84 -16.76
CA VAL A 1027 -21.04 -91.34 -18.12
C VAL A 1027 -22.39 -90.84 -18.64
N TYR A 1028 -22.37 -89.67 -19.28
CA TYR A 1028 -23.52 -89.02 -19.91
C TYR A 1028 -23.14 -88.52 -21.31
N LEU A 1029 -24.14 -88.18 -22.12
CA LEU A 1029 -23.94 -87.55 -23.42
C LEU A 1029 -24.56 -86.15 -23.36
N LEU A 1030 -23.75 -85.11 -23.58
CA LEU A 1030 -24.25 -83.75 -23.78
C LEU A 1030 -24.39 -83.50 -25.28
N GLN A 1031 -25.61 -83.22 -25.71
CA GLN A 1031 -25.95 -82.85 -27.07
C GLN A 1031 -26.27 -81.36 -27.15
N VAL A 1032 -25.64 -80.66 -28.08
CA VAL A 1032 -25.86 -79.24 -28.37
C VAL A 1032 -26.28 -79.11 -29.83
N ASN A 1033 -27.49 -78.60 -30.05
CA ASN A 1033 -28.04 -78.33 -31.37
C ASN A 1033 -27.96 -76.83 -31.63
N SER A 1034 -27.24 -76.42 -32.68
CA SER A 1034 -27.16 -75.04 -33.17
C SER A 1034 -27.69 -74.95 -34.61
N THR A 1035 -27.73 -73.73 -35.15
CA THR A 1035 -28.06 -73.47 -36.56
C THR A 1035 -27.07 -74.12 -37.53
N THR A 1036 -25.85 -74.43 -37.09
CA THR A 1036 -24.79 -75.04 -37.91
C THR A 1036 -24.73 -76.57 -37.79
N GLY A 1037 -25.47 -77.18 -36.87
CA GLY A 1037 -25.58 -78.64 -36.74
C GLY A 1037 -25.72 -79.14 -35.31
N THR A 1038 -25.70 -80.46 -35.16
CA THR A 1038 -25.78 -81.15 -33.86
C THR A 1038 -24.39 -81.64 -33.44
N HIS A 1039 -23.91 -81.19 -32.27
CA HIS A 1039 -22.71 -81.71 -31.63
C HIS A 1039 -23.07 -82.59 -30.44
N ILE A 1040 -22.44 -83.76 -30.30
CA ILE A 1040 -22.64 -84.67 -29.17
C ILE A 1040 -21.28 -85.01 -28.58
N GLN A 1041 -21.10 -84.76 -27.29
CA GLN A 1041 -19.88 -85.11 -26.57
C GLN A 1041 -20.20 -85.98 -25.35
N ARG A 1042 -19.41 -87.04 -25.18
CA ARG A 1042 -19.42 -87.84 -23.95
C ARG A 1042 -18.84 -87.04 -22.80
N VAL A 1043 -19.61 -86.84 -21.73
CA VAL A 1043 -19.21 -86.14 -20.51
C VAL A 1043 -19.30 -87.06 -19.30
N ILE A 1044 -18.38 -86.93 -18.36
CA ILE A 1044 -18.27 -87.80 -17.17
C ILE A 1044 -18.59 -86.96 -15.94
N LYS A 1045 -19.59 -87.35 -15.16
CA LYS A 1045 -19.88 -86.75 -13.86
C LYS A 1045 -19.06 -87.46 -12.80
N LYS A 1046 -18.25 -86.72 -12.05
CA LYS A 1046 -17.54 -87.23 -10.86
C LYS A 1046 -18.49 -87.46 -9.70
#